data_AF-A0A8C2CPW2-F1
#
_entry.id   AF-A0A8C2CPW2-F1
#
_cell.length_a   1.000
_cell.length_b   1.000
_cell.length_c   1.000
_cell.angle_alpha   90.00
_cell.angle_beta   90.00
_cell.angle_gamma   90.00
#
_symmetry.space_group_name_H-M   'P 1'
#
loop_
_entity.id
_entity.type
_entity.pdbx_description
1 polymer ?
#
loop_
_entity_poly.entity_id
_entity_poly.type
_entity_poly.pdbx_seq_one_letter_code
_entity_poly.pdbx_strand_id
1 'polypeptide(L)'
;PLFCLQLVTIRSESHLKHLLLRLPSYCPESLSELWVCINNTLPGASKKSDGWVGLGCCELAISAECRRDCKQASSKNDITKVCKKDTETTMLSLLCCSYAGRHTNCREYCQAIFRTDSSPTVSQINAVKEYCQSISPQLIGCVANYTKSYPIRSPLDSLYCCDRAEEAHCQTACKRILHTMSTEQEIMDGLISECGSQPLPQDPLWQCFLGSAHPPTISDPETPPIAKMDYAKLHCCFKANTSSCRNMCLEISTNWGTQTWQEFDQHCEYNPAEMDLITCLADVREPCQLGCKDLSYCTNFNNRLETLLTINQINSMIGPLVSHHGYMVCPALNPTSPLKRLREERFKPVKQSDCVDILTQCGDGKRFLEGQTPERICDLLSPTDDPERCIPLHRYLTPSPFENTVEEVIHPCNPSPCPSSHLCQVNRKGCHPGHDCLPYFCVPGCKLGEASEFLVPVDGRIQVPIRSGQVGCFEVCTCGQSGRLENCAEMPCFDTSKTCLTGGQRQSHGVSFRVDCQRCSCFAGESICSSRQCVRSDGSDEDRRLFTGLPCGCADHFVPVCARNGRTYPSACVARCVGFKDNQFVFGSCRSIDPCSPNPCQRSQRCVPRRQVCLTELSEYPCPQYECVSRPAGCDQNQLDPVCDTDNMEHANLCLLFQRSKSLAYMGHCQDACRRPREVCGHNGETYSTVCEAFSDRVAVDYQGRCHAVGVMSEFTSDSGCNAVPCPPLSSRACNPVTPPGACCPVCAGMLQILWNKAQMNSFAKLNRNQPVTVHDVLKILRLHISVPQCDIFGYLSVDSELIVLIVPVDQQPTPLQIEACSKEAEKIDSLINSASPTLGAHVPLAAFLHSEVKLSTISSAALTPLSLSLCVFSSSLLLSLTSGDL
;
A
#
# COMPACT_ATOMS: atom_id res chain seq x y z
N PRO A 1 34.05 18.26 -53.88
CA PRO A 1 33.89 16.93 -54.52
C PRO A 1 32.73 16.09 -53.95
N LEU A 2 32.80 15.62 -52.69
CA LEU A 2 31.79 14.75 -52.06
C LEU A 2 30.35 15.33 -52.10
N PHE A 3 30.20 16.63 -51.83
CA PHE A 3 28.90 17.31 -51.83
C PHE A 3 28.17 17.27 -53.19
N CYS A 4 28.91 17.37 -54.32
CA CYS A 4 28.29 17.32 -55.65
C CYS A 4 27.80 15.91 -56.03
N LEU A 5 28.48 14.86 -55.55
CA LEU A 5 28.01 13.48 -55.71
C LEU A 5 26.69 13.24 -54.96
N GLN A 6 26.50 13.87 -53.79
CA GLN A 6 25.22 13.82 -53.09
C GLN A 6 24.11 14.57 -53.84
N LEU A 7 24.38 15.74 -54.45
CA LEU A 7 23.36 16.50 -55.20
C LEU A 7 22.70 15.68 -56.32
N VAL A 8 23.44 14.81 -57.02
CA VAL A 8 22.90 13.92 -58.07
C VAL A 8 21.98 12.82 -57.49
N THR A 9 22.12 12.47 -56.21
CA THR A 9 21.29 11.44 -55.57
C THR A 9 19.95 11.95 -55.02
N ILE A 10 19.75 13.27 -54.92
CA ILE A 10 18.53 13.88 -54.38
C ILE A 10 17.42 13.84 -55.43
N ARG A 11 16.51 12.85 -55.31
CA ARG A 11 15.36 12.64 -56.21
C ARG A 11 14.19 13.63 -56.01
N SER A 12 14.27 14.54 -55.03
CA SER A 12 13.20 15.46 -54.66
C SER A 12 13.50 16.89 -55.11
N GLU A 13 12.75 17.40 -56.09
CA GLU A 13 12.95 18.75 -56.65
C GLU A 13 12.63 19.87 -55.64
N SER A 14 11.71 19.64 -54.71
CA SER A 14 11.37 20.59 -53.63
C SER A 14 12.45 20.63 -52.55
N HIS A 15 13.02 19.48 -52.18
CA HIS A 15 14.12 19.42 -51.22
C HIS A 15 15.39 20.05 -51.81
N LEU A 16 15.66 19.79 -53.10
CA LEU A 16 16.75 20.42 -53.85
C LEU A 16 16.61 21.96 -53.87
N LYS A 17 15.42 22.49 -54.18
CA LYS A 17 15.14 23.94 -54.14
C LYS A 17 15.33 24.54 -52.75
N HIS A 18 14.89 23.86 -51.68
CA HIS A 18 15.06 24.35 -50.31
C HIS A 18 16.53 24.37 -49.87
N LEU A 19 17.34 23.39 -50.28
CA LEU A 19 18.79 23.41 -50.06
C LEU A 19 19.47 24.56 -50.81
N LEU A 20 19.15 24.73 -52.11
CA LEU A 20 19.72 25.78 -52.95
C LEU A 20 19.39 27.20 -52.45
N LEU A 21 18.20 27.41 -51.88
CA LEU A 21 17.80 28.69 -51.28
C LEU A 21 18.56 29.04 -49.99
N ARG A 22 19.12 28.05 -49.28
CA ARG A 22 19.89 28.26 -48.03
C ARG A 22 21.41 28.18 -48.22
N LEU A 23 21.90 27.60 -49.31
CA LEU A 23 23.34 27.51 -49.59
C LEU A 23 24.11 28.85 -49.49
N PRO A 24 23.58 30.00 -49.96
CA PRO A 24 24.25 31.30 -49.83
C PRO A 24 24.48 31.77 -48.38
N SER A 25 23.67 31.32 -47.41
CA SER A 25 23.88 31.68 -45.99
C SER A 25 24.91 30.81 -45.27
N TYR A 26 25.40 29.72 -45.91
CA TYR A 26 26.37 28.79 -45.32
C TYR A 26 27.70 28.69 -46.10
N CYS A 27 27.78 29.25 -47.31
CA CYS A 27 28.98 29.19 -48.16
C CYS A 27 29.23 30.55 -48.84
N PRO A 28 30.39 31.20 -48.63
CA PRO A 28 30.71 32.48 -49.27
C PRO A 28 30.94 32.34 -50.78
N GLU A 29 30.70 33.43 -51.52
CA GLU A 29 30.85 33.49 -52.99
C GLU A 29 32.28 33.23 -53.48
N SER A 30 33.29 33.36 -52.62
CA SER A 30 34.70 33.08 -52.93
C SER A 30 35.00 31.61 -53.24
N LEU A 31 34.09 30.67 -52.93
CA LEU A 31 34.23 29.25 -53.23
C LEU A 31 33.81 28.93 -54.68
N SER A 32 34.53 29.49 -55.65
CA SER A 32 34.22 29.39 -57.08
C SER A 32 34.07 27.95 -57.59
N GLU A 33 34.90 27.01 -57.13
CA GLU A 33 34.81 25.59 -57.51
C GLU A 33 33.49 24.93 -57.08
N LEU A 34 32.92 25.33 -55.95
CA LEU A 34 31.63 24.81 -55.46
C LEU A 34 30.49 25.27 -56.38
N TRP A 35 30.46 26.56 -56.72
CA TRP A 35 29.43 27.16 -57.55
C TRP A 35 29.49 26.68 -59.01
N VAL A 36 30.69 26.51 -59.56
CA VAL A 36 30.90 25.87 -60.88
C VAL A 36 30.39 24.42 -60.87
N CYS A 37 30.63 23.67 -59.78
CA CYS A 37 30.13 22.31 -59.63
C CYS A 37 28.58 22.26 -59.64
N ILE A 38 27.92 23.11 -58.86
CA ILE A 38 26.45 23.20 -58.79
C ILE A 38 25.87 23.53 -60.17
N ASN A 39 26.42 24.52 -60.87
CA ASN A 39 25.90 24.98 -62.16
C ASN A 39 26.06 23.94 -63.28
N ASN A 40 27.15 23.15 -63.25
CA ASN A 40 27.37 22.05 -64.20
C ASN A 40 26.52 20.81 -63.93
N THR A 41 25.91 20.68 -62.74
CA THR A 41 25.14 19.48 -62.34
C THR A 41 23.66 19.55 -62.76
N LEU A 42 23.17 20.69 -63.28
CA LEU A 42 21.74 20.92 -63.55
C LEU A 42 21.41 21.32 -65.02
N PRO A 43 21.41 20.37 -65.98
CA PRO A 43 20.84 20.60 -67.30
C PRO A 43 19.33 20.28 -67.34
N GLY A 44 18.49 21.33 -67.35
CA GLY A 44 17.18 21.31 -68.01
C GLY A 44 15.96 20.73 -67.26
N ALA A 45 15.37 21.51 -66.35
CA ALA A 45 13.99 21.27 -65.90
C ALA A 45 12.97 21.64 -67.01
N SER A 46 12.26 20.64 -67.56
CA SER A 46 11.29 20.85 -68.64
C SER A 46 9.94 21.36 -68.12
N LYS A 47 9.43 22.48 -68.67
CA LYS A 47 8.12 23.06 -68.36
C LYS A 47 6.96 22.13 -68.71
N LYS A 48 6.11 21.79 -67.74
CA LYS A 48 4.66 21.47 -67.93
C LYS A 48 3.82 22.08 -66.81
N SER A 49 2.51 22.18 -67.04
CA SER A 49 1.64 23.32 -66.69
C SER A 49 1.01 23.35 -65.29
N ASP A 50 0.82 24.57 -64.78
CA ASP A 50 0.25 25.00 -63.47
C ASP A 50 -1.24 24.64 -63.19
N GLY A 51 -1.70 23.44 -63.56
CA GLY A 51 -3.09 23.02 -63.36
C GLY A 51 -3.34 22.27 -62.04
N TRP A 52 -2.56 21.22 -61.78
CA TRP A 52 -2.91 20.21 -60.78
C TRP A 52 -2.09 20.32 -59.50
N VAL A 53 -2.69 20.92 -58.46
CA VAL A 53 -2.08 21.11 -57.13
C VAL A 53 -1.80 19.81 -56.36
N GLY A 54 -2.41 18.69 -56.77
CA GLY A 54 -2.25 17.40 -56.11
C GLY A 54 -1.01 16.61 -56.52
N LEU A 55 -0.23 17.06 -57.52
CA LEU A 55 0.98 16.35 -58.00
C LEU A 55 1.98 16.01 -56.88
N GLY A 56 2.21 16.93 -55.94
CA GLY A 56 3.07 16.70 -54.76
C GLY A 56 2.47 15.73 -53.73
N CYS A 57 1.14 15.53 -53.74
CA CYS A 57 0.45 14.60 -52.84
C CYS A 57 0.39 13.17 -53.42
N CYS A 58 0.61 13.00 -54.73
CA CYS A 58 0.55 11.69 -55.37
C CYS A 58 1.59 10.70 -54.82
N GLU A 59 2.72 11.16 -54.30
CA GLU A 59 3.74 10.28 -53.70
C GLU A 59 3.34 9.72 -52.32
N LEU A 60 2.21 10.18 -51.76
CA LEU A 60 1.62 9.68 -50.52
C LEU A 60 0.52 8.65 -50.76
N ALA A 61 0.22 8.31 -52.02
CA ALA A 61 -0.75 7.26 -52.37
C ALA A 61 -0.17 5.87 -52.11
N ILE A 62 -0.86 5.07 -51.29
CA ILE A 62 -0.42 3.75 -50.82
C ILE A 62 -0.47 2.74 -51.98
N SER A 63 -1.53 2.75 -52.78
CA SER A 63 -1.64 1.93 -53.99
C SER A 63 -0.77 2.48 -55.12
N ALA A 64 0.07 1.61 -55.69
CA ALA A 64 0.88 1.92 -56.86
C ALA A 64 0.04 2.29 -58.11
N GLU A 65 -1.21 1.83 -58.16
CA GLU A 65 -2.17 2.15 -59.23
C GLU A 65 -2.75 3.55 -59.06
N CYS A 66 -3.24 3.86 -57.85
CA CYS A 66 -3.66 5.22 -57.46
C CYS A 66 -2.53 6.25 -57.65
N ARG A 67 -1.30 5.92 -57.23
CA ARG A 67 -0.10 6.76 -57.35
C ARG A 67 0.23 7.11 -58.81
N ARG A 68 0.11 6.15 -59.71
CA ARG A 68 0.43 6.32 -61.14
C ARG A 68 -0.59 7.24 -61.81
N ASP A 69 -1.86 7.00 -61.54
CA ASP A 69 -2.96 7.71 -62.19
C ASP A 69 -3.11 9.12 -61.60
N CYS A 70 -2.84 9.32 -60.30
CA CYS A 70 -2.75 10.65 -59.69
C CYS A 70 -1.70 11.55 -60.36
N LYS A 71 -0.53 11.01 -60.73
CA LYS A 71 0.53 11.77 -61.42
C LYS A 71 0.14 12.18 -62.84
N GLN A 72 -0.87 11.52 -63.42
CA GLN A 72 -1.40 11.80 -64.75
C GLN A 72 -2.71 12.60 -64.70
N ALA A 73 -3.32 12.74 -63.52
CA ALA A 73 -4.60 13.42 -63.32
C ALA A 73 -4.48 14.94 -63.45
N SER A 74 -5.55 15.55 -63.96
CA SER A 74 -5.73 17.00 -64.05
C SER A 74 -6.57 17.59 -62.92
N SER A 75 -7.41 16.78 -62.27
CA SER A 75 -8.37 17.23 -61.26
C SER A 75 -8.67 16.17 -60.19
N LYS A 76 -9.26 16.61 -59.07
CA LYS A 76 -9.68 15.76 -57.94
C LYS A 76 -10.70 14.67 -58.35
N ASN A 77 -11.52 14.96 -59.36
CA ASN A 77 -12.58 14.07 -59.83
C ASN A 77 -12.08 12.96 -60.77
N ASP A 78 -10.86 13.10 -61.31
CA ASP A 78 -10.21 12.07 -62.12
C ASP A 78 -9.67 10.94 -61.22
N ILE A 79 -9.31 11.29 -59.99
CA ILE A 79 -8.62 10.43 -59.02
C ILE A 79 -9.60 9.59 -58.17
N THR A 80 -10.77 10.16 -57.81
CA THR A 80 -11.78 9.50 -56.96
C THR A 80 -12.43 8.26 -57.58
N LYS A 81 -12.17 7.96 -58.86
CA LYS A 81 -12.60 6.72 -59.53
C LYS A 81 -11.65 5.55 -59.28
N VAL A 82 -10.38 5.81 -58.98
CA VAL A 82 -9.31 4.80 -58.85
C VAL A 82 -8.84 4.70 -57.39
N CYS A 83 -8.67 5.84 -56.72
CA CYS A 83 -8.24 5.92 -55.33
C CYS A 83 -9.44 5.84 -54.39
N LYS A 84 -9.59 4.73 -53.66
CA LYS A 84 -10.66 4.54 -52.68
C LYS A 84 -10.43 5.39 -51.43
N LYS A 85 -11.48 6.03 -50.95
CA LYS A 85 -11.44 6.99 -49.83
C LYS A 85 -11.02 6.35 -48.49
N ASP A 86 -11.33 5.07 -48.35
CA ASP A 86 -11.17 4.30 -47.12
C ASP A 86 -9.73 3.76 -46.96
N THR A 87 -8.95 3.76 -48.06
CA THR A 87 -7.55 3.28 -48.09
C THR A 87 -6.54 4.40 -48.33
N GLU A 88 -6.91 5.49 -49.01
CA GLU A 88 -6.00 6.58 -49.43
C GLU A 88 -6.19 7.86 -48.58
N THR A 89 -6.45 7.69 -47.28
CA THR A 89 -6.96 8.73 -46.38
C THR A 89 -6.01 9.92 -46.25
N THR A 90 -4.70 9.68 -46.10
CA THR A 90 -3.69 10.74 -45.92
C THR A 90 -3.53 11.60 -47.17
N MET A 91 -3.44 10.96 -48.34
CA MET A 91 -3.34 11.62 -49.64
C MET A 91 -4.58 12.48 -49.93
N LEU A 92 -5.78 11.94 -49.69
CA LEU A 92 -7.05 12.65 -49.90
C LEU A 92 -7.29 13.78 -48.88
N SER A 93 -6.69 13.72 -47.69
CA SER A 93 -6.79 14.76 -46.66
C SER A 93 -5.93 15.98 -46.96
N LEU A 94 -4.76 15.84 -47.60
CA LEU A 94 -3.99 16.98 -48.11
C LEU A 94 -4.75 17.81 -49.17
N LEU A 95 -5.67 17.17 -49.90
CA LEU A 95 -6.63 17.84 -50.78
C LEU A 95 -7.77 18.57 -50.02
N CYS A 96 -7.76 18.65 -48.68
CA CYS A 96 -8.57 19.61 -47.92
C CYS A 96 -8.10 21.04 -48.19
N CYS A 97 -6.78 21.30 -48.24
CA CYS A 97 -6.25 22.67 -48.34
C CYS A 97 -6.47 23.35 -49.70
N SER A 98 -7.04 22.66 -50.70
CA SER A 98 -7.55 23.31 -51.91
C SER A 98 -8.80 24.17 -51.64
N TYR A 99 -9.57 23.86 -50.58
CA TYR A 99 -10.77 24.64 -50.22
C TYR A 99 -10.46 26.03 -49.64
N ALA A 100 -9.18 26.40 -49.48
CA ALA A 100 -8.73 27.76 -49.13
C ALA A 100 -8.70 28.71 -50.35
N GLY A 101 -8.85 28.19 -51.58
CA GLY A 101 -8.89 28.98 -52.80
C GLY A 101 -7.62 29.82 -53.01
N ARG A 102 -7.78 31.15 -53.13
CA ARG A 102 -6.67 32.10 -53.32
C ARG A 102 -6.08 32.65 -52.01
N HIS A 103 -6.62 32.29 -50.84
CA HIS A 103 -6.15 32.82 -49.55
C HIS A 103 -4.85 32.12 -49.10
N THR A 104 -3.70 32.74 -49.37
CA THR A 104 -2.37 32.20 -49.07
C THR A 104 -2.20 31.83 -47.60
N ASN A 105 -2.48 32.74 -46.67
CA ASN A 105 -2.24 32.51 -45.24
C ASN A 105 -3.10 31.36 -44.70
N CYS A 106 -4.40 31.32 -45.03
CA CYS A 106 -5.28 30.22 -44.64
C CYS A 106 -4.83 28.88 -45.26
N ARG A 107 -4.34 28.90 -46.50
CA ARG A 107 -3.75 27.73 -47.16
C ARG A 107 -2.45 27.28 -46.49
N GLU A 108 -1.61 28.20 -46.01
CA GLU A 108 -0.38 27.88 -45.29
C GLU A 108 -0.66 27.28 -43.91
N TYR A 109 -1.56 27.88 -43.11
CA TYR A 109 -1.98 27.30 -41.84
C TYR A 109 -2.64 25.92 -42.03
N CYS A 110 -3.50 25.77 -43.04
CA CYS A 110 -4.06 24.46 -43.39
C CYS A 110 -2.95 23.47 -43.75
N GLN A 111 -2.00 23.85 -44.62
CA GLN A 111 -0.91 22.96 -45.00
C GLN A 111 0.01 22.61 -43.83
N ALA A 112 0.15 23.47 -42.82
CA ALA A 112 0.92 23.17 -41.61
C ALA A 112 0.35 21.96 -40.84
N ILE A 113 -0.98 21.76 -40.80
CA ILE A 113 -1.64 20.60 -40.18
C ILE A 113 -1.28 19.27 -40.87
N PHE A 114 -0.86 19.32 -42.15
CA PHE A 114 -0.59 18.12 -42.97
C PHE A 114 0.86 18.05 -43.49
N ARG A 115 1.78 18.87 -42.96
CA ARG A 115 3.19 18.94 -43.41
C ARG A 115 4.17 18.15 -42.53
N THR A 116 3.68 17.55 -41.44
CA THR A 116 4.48 16.80 -40.47
C THR A 116 4.04 15.34 -40.44
N ASP A 117 5.00 14.42 -40.29
CA ASP A 117 4.72 13.00 -40.03
C ASP A 117 4.18 12.74 -38.60
N SER A 118 4.08 13.80 -37.78
CA SER A 118 3.50 13.83 -36.44
C SER A 118 2.05 14.32 -36.42
N SER A 119 1.30 13.93 -35.39
CA SER A 119 -0.06 14.42 -35.13
C SER A 119 -0.14 15.96 -34.97
N PRO A 120 -1.23 16.62 -35.44
CA PRO A 120 -1.33 18.08 -35.44
C PRO A 120 -1.60 18.64 -34.03
N THR A 121 -0.89 19.71 -33.67
CA THR A 121 -0.98 20.27 -32.30
C THR A 121 -2.25 21.08 -32.08
N VAL A 122 -2.69 21.19 -30.81
CA VAL A 122 -3.86 22.01 -30.42
C VAL A 122 -3.74 23.46 -30.91
N SER A 123 -2.54 24.04 -30.89
CA SER A 123 -2.28 25.40 -31.38
C SER A 123 -2.42 25.52 -32.90
N GLN A 124 -1.97 24.53 -33.68
CA GLN A 124 -2.16 24.51 -35.14
C GLN A 124 -3.65 24.36 -35.52
N ILE A 125 -4.38 23.48 -34.82
CA ILE A 125 -5.81 23.26 -35.03
C ILE A 125 -6.61 24.53 -34.72
N ASN A 126 -6.32 25.20 -33.59
CA ASN A 126 -6.98 26.45 -33.22
C ASN A 126 -6.62 27.59 -34.17
N ALA A 127 -5.36 27.71 -34.61
CA ALA A 127 -4.95 28.73 -35.58
C ALA A 127 -5.69 28.60 -36.93
N VAL A 128 -5.87 27.38 -37.44
CA VAL A 128 -6.70 27.15 -38.65
C VAL A 128 -8.16 27.46 -38.37
N LYS A 129 -8.70 27.08 -37.21
CA LYS A 129 -10.10 27.36 -36.85
C LYS A 129 -10.36 28.87 -36.80
N GLU A 130 -9.57 29.63 -36.06
CA GLU A 130 -9.74 31.07 -35.92
C GLU A 130 -9.52 31.83 -37.24
N TYR A 131 -8.50 31.48 -38.02
CA TYR A 131 -8.11 32.24 -39.21
C TYR A 131 -8.89 31.85 -40.48
N CYS A 132 -9.35 30.59 -40.60
CA CYS A 132 -10.03 30.10 -41.81
C CYS A 132 -11.57 29.98 -41.69
N GLN A 133 -12.16 30.09 -40.49
CA GLN A 133 -13.60 29.91 -40.28
C GLN A 133 -14.46 30.93 -41.02
N SER A 134 -13.97 32.15 -41.23
CA SER A 134 -14.62 33.18 -42.07
C SER A 134 -14.38 33.02 -43.57
N ILE A 135 -13.40 32.20 -43.98
CA ILE A 135 -12.93 32.07 -45.37
C ILE A 135 -13.57 30.86 -46.06
N SER A 136 -13.62 29.70 -45.40
CA SER A 136 -14.15 28.47 -46.00
C SER A 136 -14.66 27.50 -44.94
N PRO A 137 -16.00 27.43 -44.69
CA PRO A 137 -16.56 26.46 -43.76
C PRO A 137 -16.35 25.01 -44.24
N GLN A 138 -16.19 24.80 -45.56
CA GLN A 138 -15.86 23.49 -46.14
C GLN A 138 -14.44 23.04 -45.77
N LEU A 139 -13.47 23.96 -45.72
CA LEU A 139 -12.12 23.68 -45.23
C LEU A 139 -12.14 23.30 -43.75
N ILE A 140 -12.83 24.08 -42.90
CA ILE A 140 -12.96 23.78 -41.47
C ILE A 140 -13.62 22.42 -41.24
N GLY A 141 -14.69 22.10 -41.97
CA GLY A 141 -15.34 20.78 -41.90
C GLY A 141 -14.39 19.65 -42.30
N CYS A 142 -13.55 19.85 -43.32
CA CYS A 142 -12.56 18.88 -43.78
C CYS A 142 -11.47 18.63 -42.72
N VAL A 143 -10.91 19.70 -42.15
CA VAL A 143 -9.89 19.64 -41.08
C VAL A 143 -10.46 19.06 -39.79
N ALA A 144 -11.66 19.46 -39.38
CA ALA A 144 -12.30 18.94 -38.16
C ALA A 144 -12.66 17.46 -38.26
N ASN A 145 -12.90 16.94 -39.48
CA ASN A 145 -13.13 15.52 -39.69
C ASN A 145 -11.81 14.72 -39.66
N TYR A 146 -10.71 15.31 -40.14
CA TYR A 146 -9.36 14.73 -40.04
C TYR A 146 -8.83 14.69 -38.59
N THR A 147 -9.03 15.76 -37.81
CA THR A 147 -8.61 15.79 -36.40
C THR A 147 -9.49 14.91 -35.51
N LYS A 148 -10.75 14.64 -35.89
CA LYS A 148 -11.59 13.62 -35.23
C LYS A 148 -11.04 12.20 -35.36
N SER A 149 -10.32 11.87 -36.43
CA SER A 149 -9.63 10.58 -36.59
C SER A 149 -8.32 10.46 -35.82
N TYR A 150 -7.79 11.56 -35.27
CA TYR A 150 -6.56 11.60 -34.46
C TYR A 150 -6.80 12.34 -33.14
N PRO A 151 -7.41 11.69 -32.14
CA PRO A 151 -7.47 12.26 -30.79
C PRO A 151 -6.06 12.33 -30.21
N ILE A 152 -5.65 13.52 -29.78
CA ILE A 152 -4.39 13.74 -29.04
C ILE A 152 -4.52 13.02 -27.69
N ARG A 153 -3.92 11.84 -27.58
CA ARG A 153 -3.79 11.11 -26.31
C ARG A 153 -2.63 11.68 -25.52
N SER A 154 -2.75 11.78 -24.20
CA SER A 154 -1.59 12.02 -23.35
C SER A 154 -0.69 10.79 -23.38
N PRO A 155 0.66 10.92 -23.41
CA PRO A 155 1.57 9.79 -23.21
C PRO A 155 1.24 9.00 -21.94
N LEU A 156 0.80 9.69 -20.89
CA LEU A 156 0.39 9.13 -19.61
C LEU A 156 -0.85 8.22 -19.74
N ASP A 157 -1.75 8.50 -20.68
CA ASP A 157 -2.96 7.68 -20.89
C ASP A 157 -2.62 6.26 -21.36
N SER A 158 -1.39 6.05 -21.85
CA SER A 158 -0.92 4.77 -22.40
C SER A 158 0.05 4.01 -21.47
N LEU A 159 0.21 4.45 -20.20
CA LEU A 159 1.04 3.77 -19.20
C LEU A 159 0.64 2.30 -19.00
N TYR A 160 -0.65 1.98 -19.10
CA TYR A 160 -1.18 0.61 -19.02
C TYR A 160 -0.68 -0.32 -20.15
N CYS A 161 -0.16 0.23 -21.25
CA CYS A 161 0.47 -0.57 -22.29
C CYS A 161 1.85 -1.06 -21.86
N CYS A 162 2.59 -0.30 -21.04
CA CYS A 162 3.90 -0.72 -20.53
C CYS A 162 3.84 -2.02 -19.74
N ASP A 163 2.72 -2.30 -19.06
CA ASP A 163 2.49 -3.55 -18.31
C ASP A 163 2.39 -4.80 -19.20
N ARG A 164 2.34 -4.63 -20.53
CA ARG A 164 2.33 -5.73 -21.51
C ARG A 164 3.69 -6.08 -22.10
N ALA A 165 4.76 -5.34 -21.75
CA ALA A 165 6.10 -5.75 -22.14
C ALA A 165 6.49 -7.05 -21.43
N GLU A 166 7.09 -8.00 -22.15
CA GLU A 166 7.46 -9.32 -21.58
C GLU A 166 8.61 -9.22 -20.56
N GLU A 167 9.50 -8.24 -20.71
CA GLU A 167 10.65 -8.03 -19.83
C GLU A 167 10.41 -6.93 -18.78
N ALA A 168 10.60 -7.25 -17.50
CA ALA A 168 10.44 -6.31 -16.38
C ALA A 168 11.34 -5.05 -16.47
N HIS A 169 12.50 -5.17 -17.12
CA HIS A 169 13.36 -4.02 -17.42
C HIS A 169 12.65 -3.05 -18.39
N CYS A 170 12.11 -3.58 -19.50
CA CYS A 170 11.34 -2.81 -20.47
C CYS A 170 10.06 -2.21 -19.85
N GLN A 171 9.32 -2.94 -19.01
CA GLN A 171 8.15 -2.41 -18.30
C GLN A 171 8.50 -1.14 -17.50
N THR A 172 9.59 -1.20 -16.73
CA THR A 172 10.07 -0.10 -15.88
C THR A 172 10.59 1.07 -16.70
N ALA A 173 11.39 0.78 -17.74
CA ALA A 173 11.88 1.79 -18.67
C ALA A 173 10.74 2.49 -19.42
N CYS A 174 9.75 1.74 -19.90
CA CYS A 174 8.58 2.24 -20.61
C CYS A 174 7.77 3.23 -19.77
N LYS A 175 7.45 2.87 -18.51
CA LYS A 175 6.78 3.78 -17.58
C LYS A 175 7.59 5.06 -17.39
N ARG A 176 8.90 4.93 -17.11
CA ARG A 176 9.81 6.08 -16.95
C ARG A 176 9.84 6.98 -18.20
N ILE A 177 9.84 6.41 -19.41
CA ILE A 177 9.87 7.16 -20.67
C ILE A 177 8.54 7.91 -20.88
N LEU A 178 7.39 7.26 -20.71
CA LEU A 178 6.07 7.93 -20.84
C LEU A 178 5.83 9.01 -19.78
N HIS A 179 6.46 8.91 -18.60
CA HIS A 179 6.42 9.95 -17.57
C HIS A 179 7.38 11.13 -17.83
N THR A 180 8.40 10.97 -18.69
CA THR A 180 9.47 11.98 -18.87
C THR A 180 9.51 12.62 -20.24
N MET A 181 9.17 11.89 -21.30
CA MET A 181 9.16 12.36 -22.68
C MET A 181 7.74 12.77 -23.10
N SER A 182 7.63 13.83 -23.90
CA SER A 182 6.34 14.43 -24.26
C SER A 182 6.02 14.42 -25.75
N THR A 183 6.93 13.92 -26.59
CA THR A 183 6.73 13.77 -28.03
C THR A 183 6.73 12.30 -28.44
N GLU A 184 5.86 11.92 -29.37
CA GLU A 184 5.73 10.53 -29.86
C GLU A 184 7.08 9.99 -30.37
N GLN A 185 7.88 10.82 -31.04
CA GLN A 185 9.19 10.47 -31.57
C GLN A 185 10.21 10.10 -30.46
N GLU A 186 10.36 10.95 -29.43
CA GLU A 186 11.29 10.71 -28.31
C GLU A 186 10.85 9.51 -27.46
N ILE A 187 9.55 9.30 -27.33
CA ILE A 187 8.98 8.12 -26.65
C ILE A 187 9.35 6.85 -27.42
N MET A 188 9.12 6.81 -28.74
CA MET A 188 9.42 5.65 -29.58
C MET A 188 10.92 5.33 -29.59
N ASP A 189 11.78 6.33 -29.81
CA ASP A 189 13.23 6.13 -29.85
C ASP A 189 13.78 5.71 -28.47
N GLY A 190 13.26 6.30 -27.39
CA GLY A 190 13.59 5.90 -26.01
C GLY A 190 13.20 4.45 -25.71
N LEU A 191 11.98 4.04 -26.10
CA LEU A 191 11.48 2.68 -25.91
C LEU A 191 12.32 1.66 -26.69
N ILE A 192 12.63 1.94 -27.96
CA ILE A 192 13.47 1.07 -28.78
C ILE A 192 14.88 0.95 -28.19
N SER A 193 15.43 2.03 -27.60
CA SER A 193 16.77 2.01 -27.02
C SER A 193 16.89 1.22 -25.70
N GLU A 194 15.88 1.30 -24.82
CA GLU A 194 15.93 0.64 -23.50
C GLU A 194 15.29 -0.76 -23.51
N CYS A 195 14.33 -1.04 -24.38
CA CYS A 195 13.72 -2.36 -24.54
C CYS A 195 14.43 -3.25 -25.59
N GLY A 196 15.30 -2.69 -26.43
CA GLY A 196 16.08 -3.43 -27.44
C GLY A 196 15.29 -3.99 -28.62
N SER A 197 13.96 -3.93 -28.61
CA SER A 197 13.05 -4.46 -29.62
C SER A 197 12.47 -3.38 -30.53
N GLN A 198 12.51 -3.58 -31.85
CA GLN A 198 11.78 -2.74 -32.80
C GLN A 198 10.25 -2.96 -32.69
N PRO A 199 9.41 -1.95 -33.02
CA PRO A 199 7.96 -2.04 -32.92
C PRO A 199 7.36 -3.03 -33.93
N LEU A 200 7.26 -4.30 -33.52
CA LEU A 200 6.69 -5.38 -34.31
C LEU A 200 5.17 -5.50 -34.01
N PRO A 201 4.29 -5.62 -35.01
CA PRO A 201 2.85 -5.80 -34.79
C PRO A 201 2.44 -7.09 -34.06
N GLN A 202 3.39 -7.98 -33.76
CA GLN A 202 3.20 -9.23 -33.01
C GLN A 202 3.42 -9.05 -31.50
N ASP A 203 4.08 -7.96 -31.09
CA ASP A 203 4.49 -7.72 -29.70
C ASP A 203 3.31 -7.16 -28.87
N PRO A 204 3.00 -7.73 -27.68
CA PRO A 204 1.87 -7.31 -26.86
C PRO A 204 1.92 -5.84 -26.37
N LEU A 205 3.12 -5.29 -26.18
CA LEU A 205 3.37 -3.88 -25.85
C LEU A 205 2.93 -3.00 -27.02
N TRP A 206 3.46 -3.28 -28.20
CA TRP A 206 3.22 -2.50 -29.41
C TRP A 206 1.79 -2.66 -29.95
N GLN A 207 1.19 -3.85 -29.83
CA GLN A 207 -0.23 -4.06 -30.13
C GLN A 207 -1.16 -3.20 -29.27
N CYS A 208 -0.76 -2.86 -28.05
CA CYS A 208 -1.53 -1.98 -27.18
C CYS A 208 -1.45 -0.51 -27.63
N PHE A 209 -0.24 -0.01 -27.91
CA PHE A 209 -0.06 1.34 -28.45
C PHE A 209 -0.73 1.54 -29.82
N LEU A 210 -0.66 0.52 -30.69
CA LEU A 210 -1.19 0.55 -32.06
C LEU A 210 -2.67 0.12 -32.18
N GLY A 211 -3.28 -0.32 -31.07
CA GLY A 211 -4.51 -1.11 -31.06
C GLY A 211 -5.82 -0.34 -31.24
N SER A 212 -6.19 -0.01 -32.47
CA SER A 212 -7.62 0.10 -32.86
C SER A 212 -8.13 -1.27 -33.33
N ALA A 213 -8.30 -2.21 -32.40
CA ALA A 213 -8.59 -3.60 -32.75
C ALA A 213 -10.06 -3.85 -33.15
N HIS A 214 -10.30 -4.15 -34.43
CA HIS A 214 -11.42 -5.00 -34.80
C HIS A 214 -11.08 -6.46 -34.42
N PRO A 215 -12.03 -7.28 -33.93
CA PRO A 215 -11.74 -8.67 -33.59
C PRO A 215 -11.35 -9.48 -34.84
N PRO A 216 -10.34 -10.37 -34.77
CA PRO A 216 -10.10 -11.34 -35.83
C PRO A 216 -11.27 -12.32 -35.93
N THR A 217 -11.59 -12.75 -37.15
CA THR A 217 -12.63 -13.76 -37.40
C THR A 217 -12.29 -15.11 -36.77
N ILE A 218 -13.29 -15.70 -36.12
CA ILE A 218 -13.20 -16.93 -35.33
C ILE A 218 -12.81 -18.14 -36.21
N SER A 219 -11.78 -18.87 -35.78
CA SER A 219 -11.49 -20.24 -36.24
C SER A 219 -10.80 -21.10 -35.16
N ASP A 220 -11.48 -21.37 -34.05
CA ASP A 220 -11.79 -22.74 -33.61
C ASP A 220 -12.59 -22.74 -32.29
N PRO A 221 -13.41 -23.77 -32.00
CA PRO A 221 -14.30 -23.78 -30.83
C PRO A 221 -13.75 -24.64 -29.67
N GLU A 222 -12.72 -24.18 -28.97
CA GLU A 222 -12.31 -24.78 -27.68
C GLU A 222 -12.31 -23.77 -26.53
N THR A 223 -13.22 -24.00 -25.58
CA THR A 223 -13.43 -23.32 -24.29
C THR A 223 -13.78 -21.81 -24.31
N PRO A 224 -14.81 -21.38 -23.55
CA PRO A 224 -15.07 -19.95 -23.38
C PRO A 224 -13.92 -19.30 -22.61
N PRO A 225 -13.57 -18.02 -22.89
CA PRO A 225 -12.51 -17.33 -22.17
C PRO A 225 -12.87 -17.25 -20.69
N ILE A 226 -12.03 -17.84 -19.83
CA ILE A 226 -12.16 -17.74 -18.39
C ILE A 226 -11.95 -16.27 -18.02
N ALA A 227 -13.00 -15.63 -17.49
CA ALA A 227 -12.95 -14.26 -17.03
C ALA A 227 -11.94 -14.16 -15.87
N LYS A 228 -10.87 -13.37 -16.07
CA LYS A 228 -9.78 -13.25 -15.09
C LYS A 228 -10.22 -12.39 -13.92
N MET A 229 -10.47 -13.03 -12.79
CA MET A 229 -10.93 -12.39 -11.56
C MET A 229 -9.80 -11.68 -10.80
N ASP A 230 -10.10 -10.54 -10.18
CA ASP A 230 -9.27 -9.91 -9.15
C ASP A 230 -10.04 -9.86 -7.82
N TYR A 231 -9.82 -10.87 -6.96
CA TYR A 231 -10.53 -10.98 -5.68
C TYR A 231 -10.14 -9.90 -4.67
N ALA A 232 -8.95 -9.28 -4.81
CA ALA A 232 -8.55 -8.17 -3.95
C ALA A 232 -9.37 -6.91 -4.29
N LYS A 233 -9.55 -6.59 -5.58
CA LYS A 233 -10.44 -5.50 -6.02
C LYS A 233 -11.92 -5.80 -5.70
N LEU A 234 -12.36 -7.05 -5.87
CA LEU A 234 -13.73 -7.46 -5.51
C LEU A 234 -14.06 -7.24 -4.03
N HIS A 235 -13.12 -7.51 -3.11
CA HIS A 235 -13.30 -7.16 -1.68
C HIS A 235 -13.60 -5.67 -1.49
N CYS A 236 -12.91 -4.79 -2.22
CA CYS A 236 -13.14 -3.36 -2.15
C CYS A 236 -14.49 -2.93 -2.73
N CYS A 237 -14.97 -3.57 -3.81
CA CYS A 237 -16.26 -3.24 -4.42
C CYS A 237 -17.43 -3.27 -3.42
N PHE A 238 -17.38 -4.11 -2.38
CA PHE A 238 -18.41 -4.18 -1.35
C PHE A 238 -18.41 -3.01 -0.35
N LYS A 239 -17.34 -2.21 -0.31
CA LYS A 239 -17.28 -0.93 0.45
C LYS A 239 -17.92 0.24 -0.31
N ALA A 240 -18.30 0.06 -1.58
CA ALA A 240 -18.99 1.08 -2.35
C ALA A 240 -20.31 1.50 -1.68
N ASN A 241 -20.51 2.81 -1.53
CA ASN A 241 -21.68 3.39 -0.88
C ASN A 241 -22.90 3.36 -1.82
N THR A 242 -22.72 3.71 -3.10
CA THR A 242 -23.76 3.61 -4.12
C THR A 242 -23.74 2.26 -4.85
N SER A 243 -24.93 1.79 -5.26
CA SER A 243 -25.08 0.60 -6.09
C SER A 243 -24.50 0.78 -7.51
N SER A 244 -24.46 2.01 -8.03
CA SER A 244 -23.86 2.33 -9.34
C SER A 244 -22.37 2.00 -9.34
N CYS A 245 -21.62 2.59 -8.41
CA CYS A 245 -20.17 2.35 -8.30
C CYS A 245 -19.84 0.93 -7.86
N ARG A 246 -20.69 0.31 -7.02
CA ARG A 246 -20.58 -1.11 -6.69
C ARG A 246 -20.63 -2.01 -7.92
N ASN A 247 -21.68 -1.86 -8.74
CA ASN A 247 -21.90 -2.72 -9.89
C ASN A 247 -20.79 -2.56 -10.93
N MET A 248 -20.37 -1.31 -11.20
CA MET A 248 -19.29 -1.04 -12.16
C MET A 248 -17.92 -1.54 -11.66
N CYS A 249 -17.64 -1.45 -10.36
CA CYS A 249 -16.46 -2.06 -9.74
C CYS A 249 -16.48 -3.60 -9.87
N LEU A 250 -17.62 -4.24 -9.63
CA LEU A 250 -17.79 -5.69 -9.77
C LEU A 250 -17.57 -6.14 -11.22
N GLU A 251 -18.14 -5.43 -12.19
CA GLU A 251 -17.96 -5.71 -13.62
C GLU A 251 -16.47 -5.63 -14.01
N ILE A 252 -15.79 -4.57 -13.61
CA ILE A 252 -14.37 -4.35 -13.88
C ILE A 252 -13.46 -5.39 -13.22
N SER A 253 -13.81 -5.83 -12.01
CA SER A 253 -13.00 -6.80 -11.23
C SER A 253 -13.27 -8.26 -11.61
N THR A 254 -14.30 -8.50 -12.44
CA THR A 254 -14.62 -9.83 -13.01
C THR A 254 -14.25 -9.94 -14.49
N ASN A 255 -14.45 -8.88 -15.29
CA ASN A 255 -14.21 -8.86 -16.73
C ASN A 255 -12.97 -8.02 -17.10
N TRP A 256 -11.78 -8.52 -16.75
CA TRP A 256 -10.53 -7.84 -17.05
C TRP A 256 -10.24 -7.74 -18.56
N GLY A 257 -10.52 -6.57 -19.18
CA GLY A 257 -10.15 -6.27 -20.58
C GLY A 257 -11.07 -5.33 -21.35
N THR A 258 -12.24 -4.96 -20.81
CA THR A 258 -13.15 -3.97 -21.43
C THR A 258 -12.74 -2.52 -21.11
N GLN A 259 -13.16 -1.56 -21.94
CA GLN A 259 -12.86 -0.12 -21.79
C GLN A 259 -13.54 0.57 -20.59
N THR A 260 -14.18 -0.20 -19.71
CA THR A 260 -15.04 0.27 -18.59
C THR A 260 -14.27 0.97 -17.46
N TRP A 261 -12.95 0.77 -17.34
CA TRP A 261 -12.11 1.46 -16.33
C TRP A 261 -12.21 2.99 -16.39
N GLN A 262 -12.25 3.59 -17.58
CA GLN A 262 -12.32 5.05 -17.74
C GLN A 262 -13.68 5.62 -17.28
N GLU A 263 -14.76 4.86 -17.47
CA GLU A 263 -16.10 5.24 -17.02
C GLU A 263 -16.21 5.14 -15.48
N PHE A 264 -15.53 4.15 -14.88
CA PHE A 264 -15.44 4.01 -13.43
C PHE A 264 -14.63 5.13 -12.77
N ASP A 265 -13.41 5.41 -13.26
CA ASP A 265 -12.59 6.46 -12.68
C ASP A 265 -13.31 7.83 -12.79
N GLN A 266 -13.98 8.12 -13.92
CA GLN A 266 -14.76 9.36 -14.10
C GLN A 266 -15.98 9.47 -13.16
N HIS A 267 -16.72 8.39 -12.91
CA HIS A 267 -17.98 8.44 -12.16
C HIS A 267 -17.81 8.18 -10.65
N CYS A 268 -16.79 7.40 -10.27
CA CYS A 268 -16.65 6.83 -8.93
C CYS A 268 -15.37 7.25 -8.22
N GLU A 269 -14.20 7.29 -8.89
CA GLU A 269 -12.93 7.68 -8.24
C GLU A 269 -12.95 9.14 -7.75
N TYR A 270 -13.78 9.99 -8.36
CA TYR A 270 -13.90 11.41 -8.02
C TYR A 270 -15.13 11.77 -7.18
N ASN A 271 -15.88 10.76 -6.69
CA ASN A 271 -17.05 10.98 -5.86
C ASN A 271 -16.67 10.89 -4.35
N PRO A 272 -16.75 11.97 -3.56
CA PRO A 272 -16.42 11.94 -2.13
C PRO A 272 -17.34 11.02 -1.31
N ALA A 273 -18.51 10.64 -1.84
CA ALA A 273 -19.39 9.66 -1.20
C ALA A 273 -18.87 8.21 -1.30
N GLU A 274 -17.85 7.93 -2.12
CA GLU A 274 -17.27 6.60 -2.36
C GLU A 274 -15.88 6.43 -1.71
N MET A 275 -15.52 7.27 -0.73
CA MET A 275 -14.19 7.30 -0.11
C MET A 275 -13.70 5.92 0.35
N ASP A 276 -14.55 5.12 1.00
CA ASP A 276 -14.17 3.79 1.52
C ASP A 276 -13.85 2.77 0.41
N LEU A 277 -14.50 2.89 -0.76
CA LEU A 277 -14.22 2.10 -1.95
C LEU A 277 -12.87 2.51 -2.55
N ILE A 278 -12.67 3.82 -2.75
CA ILE A 278 -11.47 4.39 -3.40
C ILE A 278 -10.23 4.08 -2.57
N THR A 279 -10.31 4.30 -1.25
CA THR A 279 -9.23 4.05 -0.29
C THR A 279 -8.81 2.57 -0.30
N CYS A 280 -9.78 1.66 -0.35
CA CYS A 280 -9.50 0.23 -0.45
C CYS A 280 -8.86 -0.15 -1.79
N LEU A 281 -9.36 0.37 -2.92
CA LEU A 281 -8.78 0.12 -4.23
C LEU A 281 -7.36 0.68 -4.36
N ALA A 282 -7.04 1.79 -3.67
CA ALA A 282 -5.69 2.32 -3.58
C ALA A 282 -4.74 1.38 -2.82
N ASP A 283 -5.15 0.86 -1.65
CA ASP A 283 -4.37 -0.13 -0.88
C ASP A 283 -4.14 -1.45 -1.63
N VAL A 284 -5.11 -1.88 -2.46
CA VAL A 284 -4.94 -3.06 -3.32
C VAL A 284 -4.01 -2.80 -4.50
N ARG A 285 -4.01 -1.58 -5.07
CA ARG A 285 -3.10 -1.18 -6.17
C ARG A 285 -1.67 -1.03 -5.66
N GLU A 286 -1.47 -0.43 -4.49
CA GLU A 286 -0.16 -0.25 -3.86
C GLU A 286 -0.26 -0.53 -2.36
N PRO A 287 0.22 -1.69 -1.88
CA PRO A 287 0.07 -2.09 -0.48
C PRO A 287 0.65 -1.10 0.52
N CYS A 288 -0.15 -0.78 1.52
CA CYS A 288 0.16 0.11 2.64
C CYS A 288 1.58 -0.04 3.25
N GLN A 289 2.40 1.02 3.18
CA GLN A 289 3.77 1.08 3.70
C GLN A 289 3.94 1.99 4.94
N LEU A 290 5.07 1.83 5.66
CA LEU A 290 5.47 2.69 6.78
C LEU A 290 5.60 4.15 6.33
N GLY A 291 4.73 5.01 6.84
CA GLY A 291 4.77 6.47 6.61
C GLY A 291 5.75 7.20 7.53
N CYS A 292 6.08 8.43 7.15
CA CYS A 292 6.89 9.36 7.95
C CYS A 292 6.24 9.71 9.30
N LYS A 293 7.06 10.22 10.23
CA LYS A 293 6.63 10.67 11.56
C LYS A 293 5.44 11.63 11.47
N ASP A 294 4.46 11.39 12.33
CA ASP A 294 3.19 12.13 12.45
C ASP A 294 2.28 12.21 11.21
N LEU A 295 2.52 11.42 10.15
CA LEU A 295 1.49 11.09 9.18
C LEU A 295 0.63 9.92 9.70
N SER A 296 -0.65 9.90 9.32
CA SER A 296 -1.43 8.67 9.39
C SER A 296 -0.82 7.61 8.48
N TYR A 297 -0.92 6.36 8.92
CA TYR A 297 -0.25 5.22 8.29
C TYR A 297 -0.66 4.99 6.83
N CYS A 298 0.17 4.24 6.10
CA CYS A 298 0.14 4.03 4.64
C CYS A 298 0.47 5.31 3.87
N THR A 299 1.59 5.32 3.14
CA THR A 299 1.90 6.34 2.11
C THR A 299 0.72 6.58 1.16
N ASN A 300 -0.08 5.55 0.91
CA ASN A 300 -1.11 5.54 -0.12
C ASN A 300 -2.52 5.89 0.39
N PHE A 301 -2.77 5.79 1.71
CA PHE A 301 -3.98 6.38 2.31
C PHE A 301 -3.89 7.91 2.40
N ASN A 302 -2.69 8.47 2.22
CA ASN A 302 -2.47 9.91 2.07
C ASN A 302 -2.54 10.36 0.60
N ASN A 303 -3.04 9.54 -0.35
CA ASN A 303 -2.99 9.82 -1.79
C ASN A 303 -4.33 9.79 -2.55
N ARG A 304 -4.42 10.70 -3.55
CA ARG A 304 -5.51 10.97 -4.52
C ARG A 304 -6.69 11.84 -4.06
N LEU A 305 -6.40 13.14 -3.96
CA LEU A 305 -7.39 14.21 -4.20
C LEU A 305 -7.04 15.04 -5.47
N GLU A 306 -6.58 14.40 -6.55
CA GLU A 306 -6.08 15.11 -7.74
C GLU A 306 -7.16 15.88 -8.54
N THR A 307 -8.44 15.56 -8.38
CA THR A 307 -9.53 16.21 -9.13
C THR A 307 -10.24 17.36 -8.44
N LEU A 308 -10.24 17.44 -7.11
CA LEU A 308 -10.84 18.60 -6.40
C LEU A 308 -9.95 19.85 -6.44
N LEU A 309 -8.70 19.73 -6.92
CA LEU A 309 -7.84 20.86 -7.28
C LEU A 309 -7.39 20.85 -8.76
N THR A 310 -8.10 20.15 -9.65
CA THR A 310 -8.16 20.64 -11.03
C THR A 310 -9.01 21.91 -11.06
N ILE A 311 -8.32 23.04 -10.92
CA ILE A 311 -8.45 24.38 -11.54
C ILE A 311 -9.80 24.77 -12.21
N ASN A 312 -10.57 23.86 -12.79
CA ASN A 312 -11.85 24.09 -13.47
C ASN A 312 -12.99 24.66 -12.59
N GLN A 313 -13.07 24.36 -11.29
CA GLN A 313 -14.05 25.04 -10.42
C GLN A 313 -13.66 26.49 -10.09
N ILE A 314 -12.37 26.83 -10.13
CA ILE A 314 -11.84 28.19 -9.93
C ILE A 314 -11.77 28.97 -11.26
N ASN A 315 -11.65 28.30 -12.40
CA ASN A 315 -11.65 28.90 -13.74
C ASN A 315 -12.91 29.75 -14.02
N SER A 316 -14.04 29.45 -13.36
CA SER A 316 -15.26 30.27 -13.48
C SER A 316 -15.20 31.60 -12.70
N MET A 317 -14.20 31.83 -11.85
CA MET A 317 -14.06 33.07 -11.06
C MET A 317 -12.70 33.78 -11.19
N ILE A 318 -11.59 33.08 -11.51
CA ILE A 318 -10.23 33.65 -11.49
C ILE A 318 -9.47 33.40 -12.81
N GLY A 319 -10.19 33.39 -13.94
CA GLY A 319 -9.66 33.06 -15.27
C GLY A 319 -8.42 33.83 -15.80
N PRO A 320 -8.09 35.08 -15.43
CA PRO A 320 -6.95 35.79 -16.05
C PRO A 320 -5.57 35.45 -15.48
N LEU A 321 -5.47 34.64 -14.42
CA LEU A 321 -4.39 34.75 -13.45
C LEU A 321 -3.44 33.55 -13.36
N VAL A 322 -3.46 32.67 -14.37
CA VAL A 322 -2.43 31.64 -14.58
C VAL A 322 -1.98 31.68 -16.05
N SER A 323 -0.89 32.39 -16.32
CA SER A 323 -0.26 32.42 -17.65
C SER A 323 1.11 31.76 -17.60
N HIS A 324 1.30 30.81 -18.51
CA HIS A 324 2.52 30.14 -18.99
C HIS A 324 3.81 30.15 -18.13
N HIS A 325 4.35 28.94 -17.88
CA HIS A 325 5.53 28.58 -17.05
C HIS A 325 5.24 28.44 -15.55
N GLY A 326 4.35 27.51 -15.18
CA GLY A 326 3.85 27.34 -13.81
C GLY A 326 4.88 26.83 -12.79
N TYR A 327 5.59 27.76 -12.15
CA TYR A 327 6.22 27.59 -10.82
C TYR A 327 6.11 28.91 -10.03
N MET A 328 5.64 28.84 -8.79
CA MET A 328 5.92 29.89 -7.79
C MET A 328 7.31 29.63 -7.21
N VAL A 329 8.18 30.64 -7.24
CA VAL A 329 9.51 30.57 -6.62
C VAL A 329 9.50 31.48 -5.38
N CYS A 330 9.47 30.87 -4.20
CA CYS A 330 9.52 31.60 -2.92
C CYS A 330 11.00 31.85 -2.52
N PRO A 331 11.50 33.10 -2.48
CA PRO A 331 12.93 33.36 -2.26
C PRO A 331 13.44 33.08 -0.83
N ALA A 332 12.54 32.92 0.14
CA ALA A 332 12.87 32.79 1.57
C ALA A 332 13.04 31.34 2.05
N LEU A 333 12.65 30.35 1.26
CA LEU A 333 12.81 28.92 1.58
C LEU A 333 14.09 28.40 0.91
N ASN A 334 15.19 28.33 1.66
CA ASN A 334 16.43 27.70 1.21
C ASN A 334 16.18 26.19 1.00
N PRO A 335 16.31 25.64 -0.23
CA PRO A 335 16.02 24.24 -0.49
C PRO A 335 17.24 23.36 -0.19
N THR A 336 17.53 23.13 1.10
CA THR A 336 18.20 21.88 1.49
C THR A 336 17.27 20.71 1.11
N SER A 337 17.82 19.63 0.55
CA SER A 337 17.01 18.59 -0.10
C SER A 337 16.10 17.84 0.89
N PRO A 338 14.78 18.06 0.84
CA PRO A 338 13.91 16.96 0.40
C PRO A 338 12.74 17.38 -0.52
N LEU A 339 12.66 18.65 -0.95
CA LEU A 339 11.55 19.19 -1.77
C LEU A 339 11.28 18.46 -3.11
N LYS A 340 12.17 17.58 -3.57
CA LYS A 340 11.90 16.68 -4.71
C LYS A 340 10.93 15.52 -4.39
N ARG A 341 10.80 15.09 -3.13
CA ARG A 341 9.85 14.04 -2.71
C ARG A 341 8.42 14.56 -2.53
N LEU A 342 8.26 15.84 -2.16
CA LEU A 342 6.95 16.51 -2.09
C LEU A 342 6.20 16.62 -3.43
N ARG A 343 6.79 16.15 -4.54
CA ARG A 343 6.11 16.04 -5.84
C ARG A 343 5.21 14.79 -5.94
N GLU A 344 5.31 13.85 -5.00
CA GLU A 344 4.75 12.50 -5.10
C GLU A 344 3.73 12.14 -3.97
N GLU A 345 3.38 13.08 -3.07
CA GLU A 345 2.51 12.82 -1.89
C GLU A 345 1.38 13.88 -1.73
N ARG A 346 0.09 13.53 -1.94
CA ARG A 346 -1.08 14.47 -1.96
C ARG A 346 -2.44 13.73 -1.80
N PHE A 347 -3.30 13.93 -0.77
CA PHE A 347 -3.36 14.90 0.34
C PHE A 347 -4.22 14.37 1.53
N LYS A 348 -3.93 14.75 2.78
CA LYS A 348 -4.95 15.36 3.68
C LYS A 348 -4.91 16.88 3.46
N PRO A 349 -5.97 17.67 3.75
CA PRO A 349 -5.87 19.12 3.69
C PRO A 349 -4.70 19.64 4.55
N VAL A 350 -3.99 20.63 4.01
CA VAL A 350 -2.98 21.40 4.74
C VAL A 350 -3.69 22.19 5.84
N LYS A 351 -3.07 22.39 7.01
CA LYS A 351 -3.65 23.24 8.07
C LYS A 351 -4.08 24.61 7.54
N GLN A 352 -5.14 25.18 8.11
CA GLN A 352 -5.59 26.51 7.74
C GLN A 352 -4.48 27.54 8.01
N SER A 353 -3.80 27.42 9.16
CA SER A 353 -2.57 28.18 9.48
C SER A 353 -1.50 28.07 8.39
N ASP A 354 -1.07 26.85 8.04
CA ASP A 354 -0.03 26.63 7.04
C ASP A 354 -0.45 27.09 5.62
N CYS A 355 -1.74 26.99 5.27
CA CYS A 355 -2.32 27.53 4.03
C CYS A 355 -2.21 29.06 4.00
N VAL A 356 -2.59 29.73 5.10
CA VAL A 356 -2.49 31.20 5.23
C VAL A 356 -1.03 31.63 5.17
N ASP A 357 -0.12 30.92 5.82
CA ASP A 357 1.32 31.20 5.76
C ASP A 357 1.86 31.11 4.32
N ILE A 358 1.51 30.06 3.57
CA ILE A 358 1.90 29.92 2.15
C ILE A 358 1.34 31.05 1.29
N LEU A 359 0.04 31.35 1.41
CA LEU A 359 -0.58 32.43 0.63
C LEU A 359 -0.08 33.82 1.03
N THR A 360 0.34 34.01 2.28
CA THR A 360 0.93 35.27 2.77
C THR A 360 2.38 35.45 2.33
N GLN A 361 3.18 34.38 2.33
CA GLN A 361 4.61 34.43 1.98
C GLN A 361 4.89 34.29 0.49
N CYS A 362 4.06 33.55 -0.25
CA CYS A 362 4.28 33.23 -1.67
C CYS A 362 3.14 33.68 -2.60
N GLY A 363 1.99 34.11 -2.09
CA GLY A 363 0.85 34.53 -2.91
C GLY A 363 1.09 35.87 -3.62
N ASP A 364 0.84 35.91 -4.94
CA ASP A 364 0.87 37.16 -5.71
C ASP A 364 -0.42 37.95 -5.44
N GLY A 365 -0.40 38.82 -4.43
CA GLY A 365 -1.55 39.63 -4.00
C GLY A 365 -2.16 40.52 -5.10
N LYS A 366 -1.46 40.77 -6.21
CA LYS A 366 -2.02 41.47 -7.39
C LYS A 366 -3.00 40.59 -8.18
N ARG A 367 -3.06 39.30 -7.88
CA ARG A 367 -3.96 38.29 -8.47
C ARG A 367 -5.13 37.95 -7.56
N PHE A 368 -5.27 38.57 -6.40
CA PHE A 368 -6.45 38.38 -5.56
C PHE A 368 -7.56 39.31 -6.06
N LEU A 369 -8.78 38.77 -6.18
CA LEU A 369 -9.96 39.57 -6.49
C LEU A 369 -10.20 40.58 -5.36
N GLU A 370 -10.75 41.75 -5.67
CA GLU A 370 -10.97 42.81 -4.69
C GLU A 370 -11.77 42.29 -3.47
N GLY A 371 -11.16 42.39 -2.28
CA GLY A 371 -11.75 41.92 -1.02
C GLY A 371 -11.47 40.46 -0.64
N GLN A 372 -10.72 39.68 -1.43
CA GLN A 372 -10.22 38.37 -1.00
C GLN A 372 -8.86 38.49 -0.31
N THR A 373 -8.77 37.89 0.88
CA THR A 373 -7.54 37.78 1.68
C THR A 373 -7.09 36.31 1.76
N PRO A 374 -5.82 36.02 2.10
CA PRO A 374 -5.32 34.65 2.31
C PRO A 374 -6.22 33.81 3.23
N GLU A 375 -6.71 34.41 4.32
CA GLU A 375 -7.59 33.75 5.30
C GLU A 375 -8.91 33.34 4.64
N ARG A 376 -9.50 34.22 3.82
CA ARG A 376 -10.78 33.97 3.14
C ARG A 376 -10.69 32.92 2.04
N ILE A 377 -9.52 32.79 1.44
CA ILE A 377 -9.21 31.74 0.46
C ILE A 377 -8.97 30.41 1.19
N CYS A 378 -8.23 30.41 2.29
CA CYS A 378 -8.01 29.21 3.10
C CYS A 378 -9.27 28.73 3.85
N ASP A 379 -10.19 29.62 4.27
CA ASP A 379 -11.54 29.28 4.77
C ASP A 379 -12.29 28.35 3.79
N LEU A 380 -12.08 28.52 2.48
CA LEU A 380 -12.72 27.74 1.42
C LEU A 380 -11.95 26.46 1.05
N LEU A 381 -10.62 26.47 1.17
CA LEU A 381 -9.74 25.36 0.77
C LEU A 381 -9.45 24.38 1.91
N SER A 382 -9.42 24.85 3.15
CA SER A 382 -9.15 24.06 4.36
C SER A 382 -9.84 24.68 5.59
N PRO A 383 -11.14 24.39 5.81
CA PRO A 383 -11.96 25.05 6.83
C PRO A 383 -11.69 24.60 8.28
N THR A 384 -10.72 23.72 8.53
CA THR A 384 -10.49 23.12 9.86
C THR A 384 -9.02 22.83 10.14
N ASP A 385 -8.49 23.39 11.24
CA ASP A 385 -7.17 23.07 11.82
C ASP A 385 -7.14 21.78 12.69
N ASP A 386 -8.18 20.94 12.58
CA ASP A 386 -8.34 19.68 13.32
C ASP A 386 -7.19 18.69 12.99
N PRO A 387 -6.30 18.38 13.95
CA PRO A 387 -5.11 17.55 13.70
C PRO A 387 -5.43 16.11 13.28
N GLU A 388 -6.65 15.60 13.47
CA GLU A 388 -7.04 14.30 12.92
C GLU A 388 -7.28 14.38 11.41
N ARG A 389 -7.69 15.56 10.91
CA ARG A 389 -8.14 15.80 9.53
C ARG A 389 -7.14 16.55 8.65
N CYS A 390 -6.14 17.23 9.21
CA CYS A 390 -5.15 18.01 8.45
C CYS A 390 -3.69 17.66 8.80
N ILE A 391 -2.76 17.95 7.89
CA ILE A 391 -1.31 17.72 8.08
C ILE A 391 -0.59 19.06 8.35
N PRO A 392 0.26 19.14 9.39
CA PRO A 392 1.13 20.30 9.64
C PRO A 392 2.43 20.25 8.81
N LEU A 393 2.62 21.19 7.88
CA LEU A 393 3.75 21.25 6.94
C LEU A 393 5.12 21.50 7.60
N HIS A 394 5.17 22.23 8.73
CA HIS A 394 6.43 22.57 9.40
C HIS A 394 7.30 21.35 9.78
N ARG A 395 6.69 20.17 9.92
CA ARG A 395 7.38 18.91 10.27
C ARG A 395 8.17 18.29 9.11
N TYR A 396 7.87 18.68 7.87
CA TYR A 396 8.52 18.19 6.64
C TYR A 396 9.49 19.23 6.05
N LEU A 397 9.38 20.48 6.51
CA LEU A 397 10.29 21.58 6.17
C LEU A 397 11.47 21.70 7.15
N THR A 398 11.45 20.95 8.26
CA THR A 398 12.57 20.86 9.22
C THR A 398 13.36 19.56 9.03
N PRO A 399 14.71 19.58 9.08
CA PRO A 399 15.52 18.36 8.99
C PRO A 399 15.16 17.36 10.09
N SER A 400 15.23 16.06 9.78
CA SER A 400 15.03 15.00 10.77
C SER A 400 16.11 15.10 11.87
N PRO A 401 15.76 14.99 13.16
CA PRO A 401 16.76 14.91 14.23
C PRO A 401 17.62 13.62 14.15
N PHE A 402 17.30 12.70 13.24
CA PHE A 402 17.96 11.42 13.03
C PHE A 402 18.70 11.31 11.67
N GLU A 403 19.05 12.44 11.05
CA GLU A 403 19.66 12.51 9.71
C GLU A 403 20.98 11.70 9.57
N ASN A 404 21.64 11.38 10.69
CA ASN A 404 22.90 10.63 10.76
C ASN A 404 22.78 9.16 11.24
N THR A 405 21.57 8.64 11.52
CA THR A 405 21.37 7.30 12.16
C THR A 405 20.59 6.30 11.30
N VAL A 406 20.65 6.43 9.97
CA VAL A 406 19.91 5.62 8.99
C VAL A 406 20.26 4.11 9.04
N GLU A 407 21.39 3.72 9.63
CA GLU A 407 21.81 2.31 9.73
C GLU A 407 21.12 1.50 10.87
N GLU A 408 20.38 2.15 11.78
CA GLU A 408 19.82 1.47 12.97
C GLU A 408 18.55 0.61 12.72
N VAL A 409 17.80 0.91 11.66
CA VAL A 409 16.54 0.26 11.29
C VAL A 409 16.58 -0.13 9.81
N ILE A 410 16.21 -1.36 9.48
CA ILE A 410 16.27 -1.88 8.11
C ILE A 410 14.90 -2.37 7.63
N HIS A 411 14.63 -2.21 6.34
CA HIS A 411 13.41 -2.69 5.68
C HIS A 411 13.78 -3.67 4.55
N PRO A 412 14.16 -4.92 4.85
CA PRO A 412 14.78 -5.83 3.89
C PRO A 412 13.84 -6.30 2.77
N CYS A 413 12.55 -5.99 2.88
CA CYS A 413 11.51 -6.27 1.90
C CYS A 413 10.93 -5.01 1.23
N ASN A 414 11.55 -3.83 1.39
CA ASN A 414 11.10 -2.60 0.74
C ASN A 414 12.27 -1.83 0.08
N PRO A 415 12.37 -1.80 -1.27
CA PRO A 415 11.55 -2.55 -2.22
C PRO A 415 11.76 -4.06 -2.10
N SER A 416 10.81 -4.87 -2.59
CA SER A 416 10.92 -6.33 -2.52
C SER A 416 12.10 -6.83 -3.36
N PRO A 417 13.06 -7.58 -2.79
CA PRO A 417 14.14 -8.22 -3.53
C PRO A 417 13.71 -9.52 -4.23
N CYS A 418 12.47 -9.95 -4.07
CA CYS A 418 11.97 -11.24 -4.53
C CYS A 418 11.31 -11.18 -5.92
N PRO A 419 11.32 -12.29 -6.69
CA PRO A 419 10.57 -12.39 -7.95
C PRO A 419 9.07 -12.13 -7.78
N SER A 420 8.37 -11.70 -8.84
CA SER A 420 6.95 -11.33 -8.84
C SER A 420 5.94 -12.44 -8.50
N SER A 421 6.40 -13.69 -8.30
CA SER A 421 5.62 -14.83 -7.82
C SER A 421 5.93 -15.21 -6.36
N HIS A 422 6.82 -14.47 -5.71
CA HIS A 422 7.32 -14.76 -4.36
C HIS A 422 7.11 -13.58 -3.43
N LEU A 423 6.65 -13.88 -2.22
CA LEU A 423 6.57 -12.94 -1.11
C LEU A 423 7.94 -12.82 -0.44
N CYS A 424 8.37 -11.59 -0.19
CA CYS A 424 9.49 -11.33 0.70
C CYS A 424 9.01 -11.43 2.16
N GLN A 425 9.68 -12.27 2.96
CA GLN A 425 9.48 -12.38 4.39
C GLN A 425 10.77 -12.03 5.12
N VAL A 426 10.68 -11.27 6.21
CA VAL A 426 11.82 -10.92 7.06
C VAL A 426 12.44 -12.19 7.67
N ASN A 427 13.76 -12.36 7.56
CA ASN A 427 14.45 -13.48 8.19
C ASN A 427 14.52 -13.28 9.71
N ARG A 428 13.61 -13.94 10.41
CA ARG A 428 13.55 -13.99 11.87
C ARG A 428 13.90 -15.37 12.44
N LYS A 429 14.49 -16.27 11.62
CA LYS A 429 14.95 -17.59 12.06
C LYS A 429 16.41 -17.58 12.53
N GLY A 430 17.16 -16.54 12.16
CA GLY A 430 18.61 -16.49 12.34
C GLY A 430 19.34 -17.24 11.22
N CYS A 431 20.66 -17.38 11.37
CA CYS A 431 21.52 -18.01 10.38
C CYS A 431 22.57 -18.89 11.07
N HIS A 432 22.94 -19.99 10.42
CA HIS A 432 23.99 -20.88 10.91
C HIS A 432 25.37 -20.26 10.67
N PRO A 433 26.37 -20.50 11.55
CA PRO A 433 27.74 -20.02 11.36
C PRO A 433 28.31 -20.52 10.02
N GLY A 434 28.77 -19.60 9.17
CA GLY A 434 29.46 -19.92 7.90
C GLY A 434 28.59 -19.87 6.63
N HIS A 435 27.32 -19.47 6.71
CA HIS A 435 26.48 -19.18 5.54
C HIS A 435 26.18 -17.67 5.41
N ASP A 436 26.06 -17.18 4.18
CA ASP A 436 25.65 -15.80 3.88
C ASP A 436 24.23 -15.55 4.40
N CYS A 437 24.11 -14.67 5.39
CA CYS A 437 22.87 -14.42 6.10
C CYS A 437 22.08 -13.28 5.46
N LEU A 438 21.17 -13.61 4.54
CA LEU A 438 20.22 -12.63 4.02
C LEU A 438 19.19 -12.24 5.10
N PRO A 439 18.85 -10.95 5.25
CA PRO A 439 17.84 -10.48 6.21
C PRO A 439 16.39 -10.76 5.76
N TYR A 440 16.21 -11.51 4.67
CA TYR A 440 14.92 -11.89 4.10
C TYR A 440 14.97 -13.31 3.50
N PHE A 441 13.78 -13.88 3.29
CA PHE A 441 13.54 -15.07 2.49
C PHE A 441 12.50 -14.75 1.41
N CYS A 442 12.66 -15.32 0.21
CA CYS A 442 11.63 -15.31 -0.81
C CYS A 442 10.84 -16.62 -0.73
N VAL A 443 9.58 -16.56 -0.36
CA VAL A 443 8.68 -17.73 -0.30
C VAL A 443 7.67 -17.68 -1.46
N PRO A 444 7.30 -18.81 -2.07
CA PRO A 444 6.26 -18.81 -3.09
C PRO A 444 4.91 -18.35 -2.52
N GLY A 445 4.09 -17.73 -3.37
CA GLY A 445 2.74 -17.33 -3.01
C GLY A 445 1.73 -17.50 -4.14
N CYS A 446 0.45 -17.44 -3.81
CA CYS A 446 -0.65 -17.43 -4.77
C CYS A 446 -1.18 -16.02 -4.98
N LYS A 447 -1.58 -15.70 -6.21
CA LYS A 447 -2.32 -14.47 -6.50
C LYS A 447 -3.77 -14.57 -5.99
N LEU A 448 -4.33 -13.46 -5.52
CA LEU A 448 -5.76 -13.33 -5.18
C LEU A 448 -6.65 -13.25 -6.44
N GLY A 449 -6.58 -14.27 -7.28
CA GLY A 449 -7.23 -14.33 -8.59
C GLY A 449 -6.25 -14.11 -9.74
N GLU A 450 -6.66 -14.48 -10.95
CA GLU A 450 -5.79 -14.51 -12.14
C GLU A 450 -5.37 -13.13 -12.63
N ALA A 451 -6.12 -12.07 -12.29
CA ALA A 451 -5.80 -10.68 -12.61
C ALA A 451 -5.17 -9.89 -11.44
N SER A 452 -5.08 -10.49 -10.24
CA SER A 452 -4.56 -9.78 -9.07
C SER A 452 -3.04 -9.81 -8.98
N GLU A 453 -2.46 -8.74 -8.43
CA GLU A 453 -1.04 -8.66 -8.07
C GLU A 453 -0.81 -8.96 -6.58
N PHE A 454 -1.88 -8.95 -5.78
CA PHE A 454 -1.81 -9.26 -4.36
C PHE A 454 -1.49 -10.74 -4.14
N LEU A 455 -0.38 -11.02 -3.45
CA LEU A 455 0.11 -12.37 -3.16
C LEU A 455 -0.16 -12.79 -1.71
N VAL A 456 -0.45 -14.07 -1.51
CA VAL A 456 -0.60 -14.73 -0.20
C VAL A 456 0.33 -15.93 -0.08
N PRO A 457 0.85 -16.26 1.11
CA PRO A 457 1.77 -17.38 1.29
C PRO A 457 1.10 -18.73 1.03
N VAL A 458 1.87 -19.69 0.50
CA VAL A 458 1.46 -21.10 0.39
C VAL A 458 1.00 -21.65 1.74
N ASP A 459 0.00 -22.54 1.69
CA ASP A 459 -0.78 -23.06 2.82
C ASP A 459 -1.62 -22.01 3.58
N GLY A 460 -1.59 -20.74 3.17
CA GLY A 460 -2.47 -19.68 3.68
C GLY A 460 -3.94 -19.94 3.34
N ARG A 461 -4.83 -19.75 4.32
CA ARG A 461 -6.29 -19.82 4.15
C ARG A 461 -6.85 -18.42 3.98
N ILE A 462 -7.51 -18.17 2.85
CA ILE A 462 -7.95 -16.84 2.42
C ILE A 462 -9.45 -16.83 2.19
N GLN A 463 -10.12 -15.85 2.77
CA GLN A 463 -11.51 -15.50 2.49
C GLN A 463 -11.57 -14.63 1.24
N VAL A 464 -12.32 -15.06 0.22
CA VAL A 464 -12.58 -14.29 -1.00
C VAL A 464 -14.09 -14.18 -1.26
N PRO A 465 -14.59 -13.11 -1.91
CA PRO A 465 -16.02 -12.98 -2.21
C PRO A 465 -16.46 -14.02 -3.24
N ILE A 466 -17.69 -14.53 -3.13
CA ILE A 466 -18.21 -15.51 -4.09
C ILE A 466 -18.46 -14.90 -5.48
N ARG A 467 -18.32 -15.72 -6.53
CA ARG A 467 -18.42 -15.29 -7.94
C ARG A 467 -19.78 -14.68 -8.34
N SER A 468 -20.86 -14.94 -7.60
CA SER A 468 -22.17 -14.34 -7.86
C SER A 468 -22.25 -12.84 -7.53
N GLY A 469 -21.24 -12.27 -6.88
CA GLY A 469 -21.23 -10.87 -6.45
C GLY A 469 -22.20 -10.56 -5.31
N GLN A 470 -22.75 -11.57 -4.63
CA GLN A 470 -23.68 -11.36 -3.52
C GLN A 470 -22.95 -10.79 -2.29
N VAL A 471 -23.40 -9.61 -1.85
CA VAL A 471 -22.85 -8.90 -0.68
C VAL A 471 -22.97 -9.78 0.58
N GLY A 472 -21.91 -9.85 1.38
CA GLY A 472 -21.89 -10.63 2.63
C GLY A 472 -21.73 -12.14 2.44
N CYS A 473 -21.50 -12.62 1.22
CA CYS A 473 -21.21 -14.02 0.92
C CYS A 473 -19.75 -14.21 0.49
N PHE A 474 -19.07 -15.20 1.08
CA PHE A 474 -17.66 -15.46 0.87
C PHE A 474 -17.36 -16.96 0.81
N GLU A 475 -16.28 -17.33 0.12
CA GLU A 475 -15.67 -18.66 0.15
C GLU A 475 -14.29 -18.59 0.82
N VAL A 476 -13.86 -19.67 1.48
CA VAL A 476 -12.50 -19.80 2.04
C VAL A 476 -11.73 -20.80 1.19
N CYS A 477 -10.67 -20.32 0.54
CA CYS A 477 -9.75 -21.12 -0.27
C CYS A 477 -8.40 -21.31 0.45
N THR A 478 -7.66 -22.34 0.07
CA THR A 478 -6.25 -22.54 0.44
C THR A 478 -5.33 -22.12 -0.70
N CYS A 479 -4.25 -21.40 -0.43
CA CYS A 479 -3.18 -21.20 -1.41
C CYS A 479 -2.39 -22.51 -1.60
N GLY A 480 -2.56 -23.15 -2.76
CA GLY A 480 -1.92 -24.44 -3.09
C GLY A 480 -0.49 -24.27 -3.60
N GLN A 481 0.26 -25.38 -3.65
CA GLN A 481 1.63 -25.41 -4.16
C GLN A 481 1.75 -25.06 -5.67
N SER A 482 0.62 -25.06 -6.39
CA SER A 482 0.49 -24.61 -7.78
C SER A 482 0.59 -23.09 -7.97
N GLY A 483 0.63 -22.30 -6.89
CA GLY A 483 0.54 -20.84 -6.95
C GLY A 483 -0.88 -20.32 -7.23
N ARG A 484 -1.90 -21.18 -7.09
CA ARG A 484 -3.33 -20.84 -7.27
C ARG A 484 -4.13 -21.09 -5.99
N LEU A 485 -5.27 -20.43 -5.88
CA LEU A 485 -6.26 -20.72 -4.84
C LEU A 485 -7.01 -22.02 -5.19
N GLU A 486 -7.04 -22.94 -4.23
CA GLU A 486 -7.58 -24.30 -4.33
C GLU A 486 -8.47 -24.61 -3.12
N ASN A 487 -9.20 -25.74 -3.13
CA ASN A 487 -10.03 -26.22 -2.02
C ASN A 487 -11.01 -25.18 -1.43
N CYS A 488 -11.58 -24.32 -2.28
CA CYS A 488 -12.55 -23.31 -1.87
C CYS A 488 -13.83 -23.94 -1.30
N ALA A 489 -14.29 -23.40 -0.17
CA ALA A 489 -15.53 -23.82 0.49
C ALA A 489 -16.35 -22.60 0.93
N GLU A 490 -17.64 -22.59 0.58
CA GLU A 490 -18.56 -21.49 0.89
C GLU A 490 -18.77 -21.32 2.41
N MET A 491 -18.86 -20.06 2.84
CA MET A 491 -19.25 -19.68 4.19
C MET A 491 -20.73 -19.33 4.27
N PRO A 492 -21.36 -19.42 5.46
CA PRO A 492 -22.69 -18.86 5.68
C PRO A 492 -22.72 -17.37 5.37
N CYS A 493 -23.53 -16.96 4.39
CA CYS A 493 -23.74 -15.55 4.08
C CYS A 493 -24.35 -14.79 5.26
N PHE A 494 -23.96 -13.54 5.44
CA PHE A 494 -24.55 -12.64 6.43
C PHE A 494 -25.12 -11.38 5.78
N ASP A 495 -26.19 -10.85 6.36
CA ASP A 495 -26.95 -9.73 5.79
C ASP A 495 -26.38 -8.39 6.28
N THR A 496 -25.62 -7.73 5.41
CA THR A 496 -24.98 -6.45 5.69
C THR A 496 -25.96 -5.26 5.70
N SER A 497 -27.22 -5.45 5.28
CA SER A 497 -28.25 -4.40 5.33
C SER A 497 -28.82 -4.19 6.74
N LYS A 498 -28.61 -5.17 7.63
CA LYS A 498 -29.07 -5.09 9.03
C LYS A 498 -28.25 -4.07 9.80
N THR A 499 -28.96 -3.17 10.48
CA THR A 499 -28.39 -2.14 11.35
C THR A 499 -28.55 -2.53 12.81
N CYS A 500 -27.57 -2.17 13.63
CA CYS A 500 -27.62 -2.37 15.08
C CYS A 500 -28.35 -1.21 15.75
N LEU A 501 -29.16 -1.49 16.77
CA LEU A 501 -29.92 -0.50 17.53
C LEU A 501 -29.26 -0.27 18.89
N THR A 502 -28.61 0.89 19.06
CA THR A 502 -27.89 1.23 20.30
C THR A 502 -28.32 2.62 20.75
N GLY A 503 -28.89 2.75 21.96
CA GLY A 503 -29.27 4.05 22.53
C GLY A 503 -30.28 4.87 21.71
N GLY A 504 -31.04 4.22 20.81
CA GLY A 504 -31.96 4.88 19.87
C GLY A 504 -31.32 5.31 18.54
N GLN A 505 -30.00 5.20 18.38
CA GLN A 505 -29.31 5.40 17.11
C GLN A 505 -29.20 4.07 16.33
N ARG A 506 -29.20 4.17 15.00
CA ARG A 506 -28.99 3.05 14.07
C ARG A 506 -27.55 3.07 13.59
N GLN A 507 -26.80 2.00 13.86
CA GLN A 507 -25.43 1.84 13.39
C GLN A 507 -25.42 0.88 12.20
N SER A 508 -24.76 1.25 11.10
CA SER A 508 -24.57 0.38 9.93
C SER A 508 -23.52 -0.69 10.19
N HIS A 509 -23.59 -1.79 9.41
CA HIS A 509 -22.59 -2.84 9.47
C HIS A 509 -21.16 -2.29 9.25
N GLY A 510 -20.20 -2.79 10.02
CA GLY A 510 -18.80 -2.39 9.99
C GLY A 510 -18.47 -1.15 10.83
N VAL A 511 -19.47 -0.38 11.28
CA VAL A 511 -19.23 0.82 12.09
C VAL A 511 -18.89 0.44 13.53
N SER A 512 -17.72 0.91 13.99
CA SER A 512 -17.34 0.90 15.40
C SER A 512 -17.92 2.11 16.14
N PHE A 513 -18.42 1.90 17.35
CA PHE A 513 -18.96 2.93 18.24
C PHE A 513 -18.57 2.65 19.70
N ARG A 514 -18.84 3.60 20.61
CA ARG A 514 -18.65 3.41 22.05
C ARG A 514 -20.00 3.38 22.78
N VAL A 515 -20.09 2.52 23.79
CA VAL A 515 -21.20 2.46 24.75
C VAL A 515 -20.57 2.58 26.13
N ASP A 516 -20.83 3.70 26.82
CA ASP A 516 -20.07 4.13 27.99
C ASP A 516 -18.54 4.11 27.71
N CYS A 517 -17.79 3.22 28.36
CA CYS A 517 -16.37 2.98 28.12
C CYS A 517 -16.07 1.74 27.25
N GLN A 518 -17.08 0.90 26.97
CA GLN A 518 -16.95 -0.28 26.10
C GLN A 518 -16.86 0.18 24.65
N ARG A 519 -16.02 -0.51 23.87
CA ARG A 519 -15.99 -0.32 22.43
C ARG A 519 -16.73 -1.46 21.75
N CYS A 520 -17.58 -1.11 20.80
CA CYS A 520 -18.46 -2.01 20.08
C CYS A 520 -18.30 -1.86 18.58
N SER A 521 -18.69 -2.89 17.82
CA SER A 521 -18.81 -2.86 16.36
C SER A 521 -20.10 -3.55 15.92
N CYS A 522 -20.74 -3.03 14.88
CA CYS A 522 -21.98 -3.60 14.35
C CYS A 522 -21.70 -4.67 13.28
N PHE A 523 -22.06 -5.92 13.56
CA PHE A 523 -21.90 -7.03 12.63
C PHE A 523 -23.27 -7.62 12.24
N ALA A 524 -23.72 -7.38 11.00
CA ALA A 524 -24.96 -7.95 10.44
C ALA A 524 -26.22 -7.82 11.35
N GLY A 525 -26.32 -6.73 12.11
CA GLY A 525 -27.40 -6.45 13.07
C GLY A 525 -27.11 -6.84 14.53
N GLU A 526 -26.00 -7.51 14.81
CA GLU A 526 -25.52 -7.83 16.16
C GLU A 526 -24.48 -6.80 16.63
N SER A 527 -24.66 -6.26 17.84
CA SER A 527 -23.68 -5.37 18.48
C SER A 527 -22.68 -6.19 19.29
N ILE A 528 -21.45 -6.32 18.79
CA ILE A 528 -20.37 -7.04 19.48
C ILE A 528 -19.53 -6.00 20.23
N CYS A 529 -19.36 -6.16 21.54
CA CYS A 529 -18.69 -5.19 22.42
C CYS A 529 -17.57 -5.85 23.23
N SER A 530 -16.57 -5.07 23.66
CA SER A 530 -15.58 -5.52 24.64
C SER A 530 -16.23 -5.72 26.02
N SER A 531 -15.78 -6.73 26.79
CA SER A 531 -16.42 -7.06 28.08
C SER A 531 -15.95 -6.20 29.26
N ARG A 532 -15.29 -5.07 28.99
CA ARG A 532 -14.73 -4.18 30.00
C ARG A 532 -15.84 -3.58 30.86
N GLN A 533 -15.74 -3.72 32.18
CA GLN A 533 -16.70 -3.09 33.09
C GLN A 533 -16.40 -1.60 33.24
N CYS A 534 -17.43 -0.75 33.06
CA CYS A 534 -17.30 0.70 33.13
C CYS A 534 -17.74 1.24 34.48
N VAL A 535 -16.92 2.10 35.08
CA VAL A 535 -17.36 2.96 36.19
C VAL A 535 -18.26 4.04 35.59
N ARG A 536 -19.53 4.07 36.00
CA ARG A 536 -20.44 5.14 35.60
C ARG A 536 -20.00 6.47 36.22
N SER A 537 -19.92 7.52 35.43
CA SER A 537 -19.60 8.90 35.85
C SER A 537 -20.48 9.39 37.02
N ASP A 538 -21.74 8.98 36.97
CA ASP A 538 -22.86 9.29 37.85
C ASP A 538 -23.12 8.19 38.91
N GLY A 539 -22.19 7.23 39.06
CA GLY A 539 -22.19 6.26 40.15
C GLY A 539 -21.88 6.91 41.51
N SER A 540 -22.37 6.29 42.59
CA SER A 540 -22.09 6.72 43.96
C SER A 540 -20.62 6.50 44.34
N ASP A 541 -20.17 7.14 45.42
CA ASP A 541 -18.83 6.88 45.98
C ASP A 541 -18.67 5.43 46.49
N GLU A 542 -19.76 4.69 46.74
CA GLU A 542 -19.72 3.26 47.03
C GLU A 542 -19.51 2.43 45.75
N ASP A 543 -20.18 2.77 44.64
CA ASP A 543 -19.96 2.12 43.34
C ASP A 543 -18.50 2.31 42.86
N ARG A 544 -17.92 3.50 43.12
CA ARG A 544 -16.49 3.77 42.85
C ARG A 544 -15.55 2.94 43.72
N ARG A 545 -15.92 2.61 44.96
CA ARG A 545 -15.12 1.76 45.87
C ARG A 545 -15.25 0.27 45.58
N LEU A 546 -16.36 -0.16 44.97
CA LEU A 546 -16.59 -1.54 44.54
C LEU A 546 -15.88 -1.87 43.22
N PHE A 547 -15.37 -0.87 42.49
CA PHE A 547 -14.63 -1.08 41.26
C PHE A 547 -13.17 -1.48 41.55
N THR A 548 -12.89 -2.78 41.50
CA THR A 548 -11.55 -3.34 41.70
C THR A 548 -10.64 -3.26 40.46
N GLY A 549 -11.12 -2.75 39.33
CA GLY A 549 -10.39 -2.77 38.06
C GLY A 549 -10.26 -4.15 37.41
N LEU A 550 -10.97 -5.17 37.91
CA LEU A 550 -11.12 -6.49 37.31
C LEU A 550 -12.58 -6.79 36.92
N PRO A 551 -12.82 -7.70 35.97
CA PRO A 551 -14.18 -8.08 35.56
C PRO A 551 -15.07 -8.49 36.74
N CYS A 552 -16.33 -8.03 36.72
CA CYS A 552 -17.35 -8.25 37.77
C CYS A 552 -16.97 -7.75 39.17
N GLY A 553 -16.01 -6.82 39.31
CA GLY A 553 -15.55 -6.32 40.61
C GLY A 553 -14.83 -7.39 41.44
N CYS A 554 -14.24 -8.40 40.81
CA CYS A 554 -13.48 -9.45 41.50
C CYS A 554 -12.25 -8.88 42.23
N ALA A 555 -11.93 -9.41 43.41
CA ALA A 555 -10.69 -9.08 44.12
C ALA A 555 -9.45 -9.47 43.31
N ASP A 556 -8.34 -8.75 43.52
CA ASP A 556 -7.06 -8.88 42.81
C ASP A 556 -6.16 -10.01 43.33
N HIS A 557 -6.66 -10.82 44.27
CA HIS A 557 -5.96 -11.98 44.80
C HIS A 557 -5.66 -13.02 43.70
N PHE A 558 -4.38 -13.23 43.42
CA PHE A 558 -3.92 -14.16 42.39
C PHE A 558 -3.99 -15.61 42.87
N VAL A 559 -5.11 -16.28 42.60
CA VAL A 559 -5.34 -17.70 42.88
C VAL A 559 -5.75 -18.36 41.55
N PRO A 560 -4.77 -18.68 40.68
CA PRO A 560 -5.04 -18.94 39.27
C PRO A 560 -5.86 -20.20 39.04
N VAL A 561 -6.68 -20.15 37.98
CA VAL A 561 -7.43 -21.30 37.47
C VAL A 561 -7.19 -21.51 35.99
N CYS A 562 -7.01 -22.76 35.57
CA CYS A 562 -6.92 -23.16 34.17
C CYS A 562 -8.31 -23.48 33.63
N ALA A 563 -8.77 -22.74 32.63
CA ALA A 563 -10.04 -22.97 31.98
C ALA A 563 -9.92 -23.86 30.73
N ARG A 564 -11.03 -24.47 30.32
CA ARG A 564 -11.12 -25.40 29.17
C ARG A 564 -10.73 -24.81 27.81
N ASN A 565 -10.59 -23.50 27.67
CA ASN A 565 -10.01 -22.85 26.47
C ASN A 565 -8.47 -22.84 26.47
N GLY A 566 -7.81 -23.47 27.45
CA GLY A 566 -6.35 -23.48 27.57
C GLY A 566 -5.76 -22.20 28.16
N ARG A 567 -6.60 -21.33 28.73
CA ARG A 567 -6.19 -20.05 29.32
C ARG A 567 -6.20 -20.10 30.84
N THR A 568 -5.16 -19.53 31.46
CA THR A 568 -5.16 -19.18 32.88
C THR A 568 -5.91 -17.88 33.13
N TYR A 569 -6.78 -17.91 34.15
CA TYR A 569 -7.44 -16.74 34.72
C TYR A 569 -6.88 -16.47 36.11
N PRO A 570 -6.76 -15.20 36.55
CA PRO A 570 -6.12 -14.84 37.82
C PRO A 570 -6.91 -15.33 39.05
N SER A 571 -8.21 -15.57 38.90
CA SER A 571 -9.05 -16.18 39.94
C SER A 571 -10.28 -16.89 39.37
N ALA A 572 -10.84 -17.81 40.15
CA ALA A 572 -12.14 -18.43 39.88
C ALA A 572 -13.31 -17.43 39.80
N CYS A 573 -13.16 -16.24 40.40
CA CYS A 573 -14.13 -15.15 40.25
C CYS A 573 -14.12 -14.62 38.81
N VAL A 574 -12.94 -14.27 38.29
CA VAL A 574 -12.81 -13.74 36.92
C VAL A 574 -13.19 -14.79 35.86
N ALA A 575 -12.82 -16.06 36.06
CA ALA A 575 -13.24 -17.15 35.17
C ALA A 575 -14.78 -17.27 35.07
N ARG A 576 -15.49 -17.16 36.20
CA ARG A 576 -16.97 -17.15 36.23
C ARG A 576 -17.56 -15.90 35.60
N CYS A 577 -16.95 -14.74 35.81
CA CYS A 577 -17.40 -13.48 35.23
C CYS A 577 -17.46 -13.55 33.69
N VAL A 578 -16.43 -14.12 33.05
CA VAL A 578 -16.38 -14.27 31.58
C VAL A 578 -17.14 -15.51 31.06
N GLY A 579 -17.96 -16.15 31.89
CA GLY A 579 -18.93 -17.17 31.48
C GLY A 579 -18.56 -18.64 31.74
N PHE A 580 -17.43 -18.95 32.40
CA PHE A 580 -17.10 -20.34 32.73
C PHE A 580 -17.83 -20.84 34.00
N LYS A 581 -18.30 -22.08 33.96
CA LYS A 581 -18.85 -22.80 35.13
C LYS A 581 -17.74 -23.52 35.89
N ASP A 582 -17.99 -23.84 37.16
CA ASP A 582 -17.00 -24.49 38.06
C ASP A 582 -16.47 -25.85 37.54
N ASN A 583 -17.20 -26.52 36.64
CA ASN A 583 -16.74 -27.76 35.99
C ASN A 583 -16.00 -27.55 34.65
N GLN A 584 -15.77 -26.29 34.25
CA GLN A 584 -15.07 -25.88 33.04
C GLN A 584 -13.71 -25.25 33.31
N PHE A 585 -13.29 -25.17 34.58
CA PHE A 585 -11.93 -24.81 34.99
C PHE A 585 -11.46 -25.67 36.17
N VAL A 586 -10.16 -25.63 36.46
CA VAL A 586 -9.51 -26.29 37.61
C VAL A 586 -8.51 -25.34 38.27
N PHE A 587 -8.23 -25.53 39.55
CA PHE A 587 -7.24 -24.72 40.27
C PHE A 587 -5.80 -25.00 39.82
N GLY A 588 -4.95 -23.96 39.83
CA GLY A 588 -3.62 -23.97 39.23
C GLY A 588 -3.63 -23.34 37.83
N SER A 589 -2.45 -23.02 37.31
CA SER A 589 -2.32 -22.46 35.96
C SER A 589 -2.28 -23.58 34.91
N CYS A 590 -2.67 -23.30 33.66
CA CYS A 590 -2.65 -24.28 32.58
C CYS A 590 -1.23 -24.79 32.28
N ARG A 591 -0.20 -23.99 32.58
CA ARG A 591 1.19 -24.41 32.45
C ARG A 591 1.68 -25.31 33.59
N SER A 592 1.09 -25.20 34.79
CA SER A 592 1.36 -26.13 35.90
C SER A 592 0.73 -27.53 35.75
N ILE A 593 -0.20 -27.69 34.81
CA ILE A 593 -0.86 -28.96 34.51
C ILE A 593 -0.12 -29.65 33.37
N ASP A 594 0.19 -30.94 33.53
CA ASP A 594 0.71 -31.78 32.45
C ASP A 594 -0.46 -32.42 31.67
N PRO A 595 -0.73 -32.00 30.42
CA PRO A 595 -1.81 -32.59 29.62
C PRO A 595 -1.50 -34.03 29.17
N CYS A 596 -0.27 -34.52 29.38
CA CYS A 596 0.16 -35.88 29.11
C CYS A 596 0.17 -36.80 30.34
N SER A 597 -0.38 -36.36 31.48
CA SER A 597 -0.45 -37.17 32.72
C SER A 597 -1.89 -37.24 33.28
N PRO A 598 -2.53 -38.44 33.30
CA PRO A 598 -2.08 -39.69 32.70
C PRO A 598 -2.04 -39.63 31.17
N ASN A 599 -1.19 -40.43 30.53
CA ASN A 599 -0.97 -40.40 29.07
C ASN A 599 -2.29 -40.65 28.30
N PRO A 600 -2.81 -39.66 27.54
CA PRO A 600 -4.06 -39.78 26.81
C PRO A 600 -3.91 -40.53 25.47
N CYS A 601 -2.68 -40.77 25.02
CA CYS A 601 -2.39 -41.34 23.71
C CYS A 601 -2.31 -42.87 23.72
N GLN A 602 -2.50 -43.48 22.54
CA GLN A 602 -2.36 -44.94 22.38
C GLN A 602 -0.92 -45.41 22.64
N ARG A 603 -0.72 -46.70 22.96
CA ARG A 603 0.61 -47.27 23.31
C ARG A 603 1.68 -47.12 22.21
N SER A 604 1.28 -46.93 20.95
CA SER A 604 2.15 -46.71 19.78
C SER A 604 2.49 -45.22 19.54
N GLN A 605 1.86 -44.31 20.27
CA GLN A 605 1.96 -42.86 20.11
C GLN A 605 2.62 -42.22 21.33
N ARG A 606 3.33 -41.11 21.11
CA ARG A 606 3.87 -40.26 22.17
C ARG A 606 2.94 -39.07 22.36
N CYS A 607 2.54 -38.81 23.60
CA CYS A 607 1.91 -37.55 23.94
C CYS A 607 2.96 -36.44 23.97
N VAL A 608 2.65 -35.33 23.30
CA VAL A 608 3.45 -34.10 23.30
C VAL A 608 2.55 -32.95 23.77
N PRO A 609 2.92 -32.21 24.82
CA PRO A 609 2.18 -31.02 25.22
C PRO A 609 2.14 -29.99 24.10
N ARG A 610 0.93 -29.49 23.80
CA ARG A 610 0.65 -28.46 22.79
C ARG A 610 -0.28 -27.44 23.44
N ARG A 611 0.28 -26.62 24.33
CA ARG A 611 -0.46 -25.62 25.09
C ARG A 611 -0.91 -24.50 24.15
N GLN A 612 -2.20 -24.21 24.13
CA GLN A 612 -2.79 -23.25 23.19
C GLN A 612 -4.09 -22.65 23.73
N VAL A 613 -4.27 -21.34 23.53
CA VAL A 613 -5.49 -20.63 23.91
C VAL A 613 -6.44 -20.56 22.71
N CYS A 614 -7.61 -21.20 22.82
CA CYS A 614 -8.60 -21.23 21.74
C CYS A 614 -9.58 -20.05 21.80
N LEU A 615 -9.94 -19.53 20.62
CA LEU A 615 -10.85 -18.40 20.39
C LEU A 615 -12.27 -18.82 19.99
N THR A 616 -12.51 -20.13 19.84
CA THR A 616 -13.76 -20.75 19.37
C THR A 616 -14.65 -21.27 20.49
N GLU A 617 -15.90 -21.60 20.16
CA GLU A 617 -16.88 -22.20 21.05
C GLU A 617 -16.46 -23.60 21.52
N LEU A 618 -16.22 -23.77 22.82
CA LEU A 618 -15.68 -25.02 23.40
C LEU A 618 -16.65 -26.21 23.38
N SER A 619 -17.94 -25.97 23.18
CA SER A 619 -18.95 -27.03 23.06
C SER A 619 -18.94 -27.72 21.70
N GLU A 620 -18.51 -27.01 20.65
CA GLU A 620 -18.41 -27.53 19.28
C GLU A 620 -16.98 -27.87 18.90
N TYR A 621 -16.01 -27.05 19.32
CA TYR A 621 -14.60 -27.16 18.97
C TYR A 621 -13.77 -27.37 20.25
N PRO A 622 -13.47 -28.64 20.61
CA PRO A 622 -12.60 -28.93 21.75
C PRO A 622 -11.24 -28.25 21.59
N CYS A 623 -10.66 -27.79 22.70
CA CYS A 623 -9.34 -27.14 22.73
C CYS A 623 -8.27 -28.10 23.27
N PRO A 624 -7.74 -29.05 22.46
CA PRO A 624 -6.76 -30.02 22.93
C PRO A 624 -5.48 -29.30 23.38
N GLN A 625 -4.94 -29.69 24.54
CA GLN A 625 -3.68 -29.14 25.09
C GLN A 625 -2.49 -30.08 24.85
N TYR A 626 -2.68 -31.13 24.05
CA TYR A 626 -1.67 -32.11 23.68
C TYR A 626 -1.91 -32.61 22.25
N GLU A 627 -0.89 -33.23 21.68
CA GLU A 627 -0.96 -33.93 20.40
C GLU A 627 -0.38 -35.34 20.54
N CYS A 628 -1.04 -36.32 19.93
CA CYS A 628 -0.60 -37.72 19.92
C CYS A 628 0.17 -38.04 18.65
N VAL A 629 1.48 -37.78 18.66
CA VAL A 629 2.35 -38.09 17.52
C VAL A 629 2.74 -39.57 17.53
N SER A 630 2.44 -40.27 16.43
CA SER A 630 3.00 -41.60 16.15
C SER A 630 4.52 -41.53 16.08
N ARG A 631 5.23 -42.59 16.49
CA ARG A 631 6.69 -42.64 16.30
C ARG A 631 7.02 -42.53 14.80
N PRO A 632 7.77 -41.50 14.36
CA PRO A 632 8.09 -41.33 12.95
C PRO A 632 9.02 -42.46 12.49
N ALA A 633 8.79 -42.99 11.28
CA ALA A 633 9.66 -44.02 10.68
C ALA A 633 11.07 -43.48 10.36
N GLY A 634 11.19 -42.16 10.19
CA GLY A 634 12.42 -41.40 10.13
C GLY A 634 12.10 -39.90 10.29
N CYS A 635 13.07 -39.12 10.75
CA CYS A 635 13.00 -37.65 10.77
C CYS A 635 13.81 -37.09 9.62
N ASP A 636 13.26 -36.13 8.87
CA ASP A 636 14.06 -35.39 7.89
C ASP A 636 15.11 -34.54 8.63
N GLN A 637 16.36 -34.61 8.19
CA GLN A 637 17.46 -33.82 8.73
C GLN A 637 17.61 -32.48 8.00
N ASN A 638 17.02 -32.34 6.81
CA ASN A 638 17.08 -31.11 6.01
C ASN A 638 16.01 -30.09 6.41
N GLN A 639 14.97 -30.51 7.15
CA GLN A 639 14.01 -29.58 7.75
C GLN A 639 14.65 -28.86 8.94
N LEU A 640 15.03 -27.59 8.73
CA LEU A 640 15.67 -26.72 9.72
C LEU A 640 14.63 -25.85 10.45
N ASP A 641 14.22 -26.31 11.64
CA ASP A 641 13.38 -25.60 12.59
C ASP A 641 13.97 -25.83 14.00
N PRO A 642 15.07 -25.15 14.36
CA PRO A 642 15.91 -25.51 15.50
C PRO A 642 15.13 -25.45 16.81
N VAL A 643 15.48 -26.35 17.74
CA VAL A 643 14.85 -26.44 19.07
C VAL A 643 15.91 -26.65 20.15
N CYS A 644 15.71 -26.04 21.31
CA CYS A 644 16.56 -26.22 22.47
C CYS A 644 15.92 -27.22 23.45
N ASP A 645 16.68 -28.20 23.92
CA ASP A 645 16.24 -29.13 24.97
C ASP A 645 16.53 -28.61 26.39
N THR A 646 15.98 -29.29 27.39
CA THR A 646 16.13 -28.94 28.81
C THR A 646 17.56 -29.03 29.35
N ASP A 647 18.48 -29.66 28.61
CA ASP A 647 19.90 -29.77 28.95
C ASP A 647 20.73 -28.67 28.23
N ASN A 648 20.07 -27.71 27.57
CA ASN A 648 20.67 -26.68 26.71
C ASN A 648 21.49 -27.28 25.55
N MET A 649 20.99 -28.37 24.95
CA MET A 649 21.49 -28.89 23.68
C MET A 649 20.53 -28.57 22.55
N GLU A 650 21.09 -28.08 21.43
CA GLU A 650 20.33 -27.75 20.24
C GLU A 650 20.11 -28.97 19.35
N HIS A 651 18.91 -29.08 18.76
CA HIS A 651 18.56 -30.08 17.77
C HIS A 651 17.98 -29.39 16.54
N ALA A 652 18.29 -29.88 15.34
CA ALA A 652 17.91 -29.23 14.08
C ALA A 652 16.39 -29.15 13.86
N ASN A 653 15.61 -30.06 14.47
CA ASN A 653 14.16 -29.98 14.53
C ASN A 653 13.57 -30.80 15.70
N LEU A 654 12.29 -30.54 15.98
CA LEU A 654 11.51 -31.20 17.03
C LEU A 654 11.43 -32.72 16.88
N CYS A 655 11.41 -33.24 15.64
CA CYS A 655 11.36 -34.68 15.37
C CYS A 655 12.63 -35.36 15.90
N LEU A 656 13.81 -34.80 15.59
CA LEU A 656 15.10 -35.32 16.06
C LEU A 656 15.26 -35.24 17.58
N LEU A 657 14.79 -34.16 18.21
CA LEU A 657 14.74 -34.03 19.68
C LEU A 657 13.92 -35.18 20.29
N PHE A 658 12.73 -35.46 19.73
CA PHE A 658 11.89 -36.56 20.22
C PHE A 658 12.46 -37.94 19.92
N GLN A 659 13.11 -38.16 18.77
CA GLN A 659 13.80 -39.41 18.44
C GLN A 659 14.93 -39.70 19.44
N ARG A 660 15.65 -38.68 19.89
CA ARG A 660 16.69 -38.74 20.93
C ARG A 660 16.14 -38.88 22.36
N SER A 661 14.82 -39.00 22.52
CA SER A 661 14.12 -39.08 23.81
C SER A 661 14.40 -37.90 24.76
N LYS A 662 14.74 -36.73 24.20
CA LYS A 662 14.90 -35.48 24.96
C LYS A 662 13.55 -34.79 25.18
N SER A 663 13.58 -33.78 26.04
CA SER A 663 12.45 -32.92 26.40
C SER A 663 12.67 -31.52 25.84
N LEU A 664 11.66 -30.96 25.19
CA LEU A 664 11.71 -29.59 24.67
C LEU A 664 11.78 -28.59 25.83
N ALA A 665 12.73 -27.66 25.78
CA ALA A 665 12.70 -26.46 26.62
C ALA A 665 11.99 -25.32 25.89
N TYR A 666 12.36 -25.05 24.64
CA TYR A 666 11.75 -24.02 23.80
C TYR A 666 12.07 -24.20 22.31
N MET A 667 11.23 -23.61 21.45
CA MET A 667 11.49 -23.54 20.01
C MET A 667 12.50 -22.41 19.71
N GLY A 668 13.43 -22.66 18.79
CA GLY A 668 14.53 -21.76 18.44
C GLY A 668 15.91 -22.26 18.86
N HIS A 669 16.95 -21.54 18.42
CA HIS A 669 18.35 -21.80 18.80
C HIS A 669 18.59 -21.63 20.30
N CYS A 670 19.47 -22.44 20.89
CA CYS A 670 19.81 -22.35 22.32
C CYS A 670 20.51 -21.02 22.64
N GLN A 671 19.97 -20.25 23.58
CA GLN A 671 20.49 -18.96 24.03
C GLN A 671 21.25 -19.08 25.35
N ASP A 672 22.47 -18.53 25.42
CA ASP A 672 23.28 -18.52 26.65
C ASP A 672 22.57 -17.90 27.86
N ALA A 673 21.75 -16.87 27.63
CA ALA A 673 20.94 -16.22 28.66
C ALA A 673 19.92 -17.16 29.34
N CYS A 674 19.53 -18.23 28.66
CA CYS A 674 18.53 -19.21 29.10
C CYS A 674 19.14 -20.56 29.52
N ARG A 675 20.48 -20.69 29.51
CA ARG A 675 21.21 -21.88 29.93
C ARG A 675 21.00 -22.27 31.40
N ARG A 676 20.59 -21.31 32.25
CA ARG A 676 20.16 -21.58 33.63
C ARG A 676 18.70 -21.19 33.78
N PRO A 677 17.82 -22.09 34.28
CA PRO A 677 16.43 -21.75 34.50
C PRO A 677 16.31 -20.59 35.49
N ARG A 678 15.49 -19.61 35.11
CA ARG A 678 15.15 -18.41 35.86
C ARG A 678 13.68 -18.17 35.58
N GLU A 679 12.83 -18.54 36.54
CA GLU A 679 11.39 -18.45 36.38
C GLU A 679 10.97 -17.00 36.09
N VAL A 680 9.99 -16.84 35.20
CA VAL A 680 9.42 -15.53 34.85
C VAL A 680 7.90 -15.63 34.69
N CYS A 681 7.19 -14.56 35.02
CA CYS A 681 5.77 -14.42 34.77
C CYS A 681 5.56 -13.77 33.40
N GLY A 682 4.80 -14.41 32.51
CA GLY A 682 4.36 -13.81 31.25
C GLY A 682 3.12 -12.95 31.44
N HIS A 683 2.89 -11.97 30.56
CA HIS A 683 1.68 -11.14 30.58
C HIS A 683 0.36 -11.93 30.42
N ASN A 684 0.43 -13.20 29.99
CA ASN A 684 -0.71 -14.12 29.96
C ASN A 684 -1.04 -14.76 31.33
N GLY A 685 -0.33 -14.42 32.41
CA GLY A 685 -0.51 -14.98 33.75
C GLY A 685 0.08 -16.39 33.94
N GLU A 686 0.91 -16.87 33.02
CA GLU A 686 1.61 -18.15 33.15
C GLU A 686 3.05 -17.98 33.62
N THR A 687 3.52 -18.93 34.43
CA THR A 687 4.94 -19.01 34.84
C THR A 687 5.71 -19.88 33.85
N TYR A 688 6.81 -19.34 33.35
CA TYR A 688 7.76 -20.00 32.45
C TYR A 688 9.07 -20.29 33.18
N SER A 689 9.81 -21.30 32.72
CA SER A 689 11.12 -21.68 33.31
C SER A 689 12.26 -20.73 32.92
N THR A 690 12.12 -20.05 31.78
CA THR A 690 13.06 -19.06 31.23
C THR A 690 12.34 -18.01 30.38
N VAL A 691 13.01 -16.88 30.12
CA VAL A 691 12.55 -15.86 29.16
C VAL A 691 12.42 -16.43 27.74
N CYS A 692 13.35 -17.30 27.31
CA CYS A 692 13.31 -17.91 25.98
C CYS A 692 12.08 -18.81 25.77
N GLU A 693 11.65 -19.51 26.82
CA GLU A 693 10.44 -20.31 26.76
C GLU A 693 9.19 -19.43 26.55
N ALA A 694 9.05 -18.34 27.33
CA ALA A 694 7.98 -17.37 27.16
C ALA A 694 7.96 -16.76 25.74
N PHE A 695 9.12 -16.34 25.24
CA PHE A 695 9.24 -15.75 23.90
C PHE A 695 8.97 -16.77 22.78
N SER A 696 9.32 -18.05 22.97
CA SER A 696 9.01 -19.11 22.00
C SER A 696 7.50 -19.38 21.90
N ASP A 697 6.78 -19.27 23.03
CA ASP A 697 5.31 -19.34 23.11
C ASP A 697 4.63 -18.02 22.66
N ARG A 698 5.40 -17.02 22.20
CA ARG A 698 4.92 -15.67 21.78
C ARG A 698 4.30 -14.85 22.91
N VAL A 699 4.80 -15.02 24.14
CA VAL A 699 4.37 -14.26 25.32
C VAL A 699 5.51 -13.40 25.85
N ALA A 700 5.28 -12.08 25.92
CA ALA A 700 6.22 -11.15 26.55
C ALA A 700 6.17 -11.26 28.09
N VAL A 701 7.30 -10.96 28.73
CA VAL A 701 7.52 -11.13 30.18
C VAL A 701 7.06 -9.89 30.94
N ASP A 702 6.26 -10.12 31.98
CA ASP A 702 5.79 -9.09 32.92
C ASP A 702 6.85 -8.83 34.01
N TYR A 703 7.23 -9.86 34.75
CA TYR A 703 8.21 -9.76 35.84
C TYR A 703 8.99 -11.06 36.10
N GLN A 704 10.05 -10.96 36.89
CA GLN A 704 10.88 -12.11 37.29
C GLN A 704 10.25 -12.89 38.44
N GLY A 705 10.45 -14.22 38.45
CA GLY A 705 9.84 -15.13 39.41
C GLY A 705 8.50 -15.69 38.94
N ARG A 706 7.79 -16.35 39.84
CA ARG A 706 6.48 -16.96 39.57
C ARG A 706 5.38 -15.91 39.53
N CYS A 707 4.35 -16.13 38.72
CA CYS A 707 3.16 -15.28 38.75
C CYS A 707 2.47 -15.36 40.12
N HIS A 708 2.24 -14.21 40.75
CA HIS A 708 1.64 -14.08 42.07
C HIS A 708 0.81 -12.79 42.24
N ALA A 709 0.67 -11.98 41.19
CA ALA A 709 -0.08 -10.73 41.16
C ALA A 709 -0.69 -10.52 39.75
N VAL A 710 -1.75 -9.71 39.68
CA VAL A 710 -2.42 -9.30 38.44
C VAL A 710 -2.63 -7.79 38.43
N GLY A 711 -2.41 -7.15 37.28
CA GLY A 711 -2.66 -5.72 37.09
C GLY A 711 -4.14 -5.38 37.05
N VAL A 712 -4.52 -4.30 37.72
CA VAL A 712 -5.89 -3.77 37.72
C VAL A 712 -5.97 -2.47 36.91
N MET A 713 -6.96 -2.34 36.03
CA MET A 713 -7.12 -1.14 35.20
C MET A 713 -8.00 -0.10 35.89
N SER A 714 -7.44 0.61 36.87
CA SER A 714 -8.11 1.72 37.56
C SER A 714 -7.34 3.03 37.39
N GLU A 715 -8.06 4.11 37.06
CA GLU A 715 -7.53 5.49 37.09
C GLU A 715 -7.38 6.02 38.53
N PHE A 716 -7.99 5.32 39.50
CA PHE A 716 -7.91 5.62 40.92
C PHE A 716 -6.98 4.61 41.61
N THR A 717 -6.01 5.12 42.37
CA THR A 717 -4.97 4.35 43.05
C THR A 717 -5.55 3.45 44.15
N SER A 718 -5.98 2.25 43.79
CA SER A 718 -6.13 1.13 44.72
C SER A 718 -4.77 0.48 44.96
N ASP A 719 -4.49 0.05 46.20
CA ASP A 719 -3.31 -0.77 46.54
C ASP A 719 -3.40 -2.14 45.84
N SER A 720 -2.96 -2.19 44.59
CA SER A 720 -2.96 -3.41 43.80
C SER A 720 -1.88 -4.39 44.27
N GLY A 721 -2.12 -5.70 44.10
CA GLY A 721 -1.14 -6.75 44.35
C GLY A 721 0.19 -6.55 43.59
N CYS A 722 0.21 -5.74 42.52
CA CYS A 722 1.41 -5.36 41.80
C CYS A 722 2.37 -4.45 42.59
N ASN A 723 1.94 -3.82 43.69
CA ASN A 723 2.81 -2.98 44.52
C ASN A 723 4.01 -3.76 45.12
N ALA A 724 3.89 -5.09 45.26
CA ALA A 724 4.96 -5.97 45.72
C ALA A 724 5.84 -6.52 44.58
N VAL A 725 5.52 -6.24 43.30
CA VAL A 725 6.20 -6.82 42.13
C VAL A 725 7.42 -5.97 41.75
N PRO A 726 8.64 -6.54 41.75
CA PRO A 726 9.83 -5.86 41.24
C PRO A 726 9.85 -5.92 39.72
N CYS A 727 9.39 -4.84 39.07
CA CYS A 727 9.37 -4.77 37.61
C CYS A 727 10.77 -4.77 36.97
N PRO A 728 10.93 -5.38 35.78
CA PRO A 728 12.17 -5.31 35.03
C PRO A 728 12.48 -3.86 34.60
N PRO A 729 13.76 -3.50 34.43
CA PRO A 729 14.13 -2.19 33.91
C PRO A 729 13.59 -2.03 32.48
N LEU A 730 13.06 -0.84 32.18
CA LEU A 730 12.66 -0.47 30.81
C LEU A 730 13.85 -0.57 29.85
N SER A 731 13.57 -1.00 28.63
CA SER A 731 14.58 -1.21 27.58
C SER A 731 15.31 0.09 27.18
N SER A 732 14.68 1.25 27.35
CA SER A 732 15.31 2.57 27.26
C SER A 732 14.80 3.52 28.35
N ARG A 733 15.69 4.37 28.88
CA ARG A 733 15.35 5.39 29.89
C ARG A 733 14.54 6.56 29.33
N ALA A 734 14.56 6.75 28.01
CA ALA A 734 13.81 7.82 27.34
C ALA A 734 12.39 7.39 26.93
N CYS A 735 12.05 6.11 27.11
CA CYS A 735 10.74 5.56 26.79
C CYS A 735 9.72 5.89 27.89
N ASN A 736 8.61 6.51 27.50
CA ASN A 736 7.37 6.58 28.26
C ASN A 736 6.56 5.32 27.89
N PRO A 737 6.45 4.32 28.77
CA PRO A 737 5.96 2.99 28.43
C PRO A 737 4.43 2.87 28.48
N VAL A 738 3.91 1.74 28.01
CA VAL A 738 2.50 1.33 28.15
C VAL A 738 2.37 0.14 29.10
N THR A 739 1.34 0.09 29.94
CA THR A 739 1.04 -1.08 30.79
C THR A 739 -0.04 -1.94 30.14
N PRO A 740 0.23 -3.21 29.78
CA PRO A 740 -0.78 -4.09 29.18
C PRO A 740 -1.92 -4.45 30.15
N PRO A 741 -3.17 -4.67 29.68
CA PRO A 741 -4.28 -5.08 30.53
C PRO A 741 -4.00 -6.39 31.28
N GLY A 742 -4.11 -6.37 32.61
CA GLY A 742 -3.81 -7.50 33.49
C GLY A 742 -2.33 -7.64 33.87
N ALA A 743 -1.42 -6.84 33.30
CA ALA A 743 0.00 -6.86 33.62
C ALA A 743 0.33 -5.93 34.79
N CYS A 744 1.32 -6.31 35.59
CA CYS A 744 1.84 -5.45 36.66
C CYS A 744 2.85 -4.41 36.16
N CYS A 745 3.61 -4.74 35.12
CA CYS A 745 4.77 -3.96 34.72
C CYS A 745 4.60 -3.26 33.37
N PRO A 746 5.08 -2.01 33.25
CA PRO A 746 5.01 -1.26 32.01
C PRO A 746 6.10 -1.70 31.02
N VAL A 747 5.80 -1.68 29.72
CA VAL A 747 6.69 -2.10 28.63
C VAL A 747 6.82 -1.04 27.54
N CYS A 748 7.98 -1.01 26.89
CA CYS A 748 8.23 -0.17 25.71
C CYS A 748 7.78 -0.92 24.45
N ALA A 749 6.52 -0.74 24.07
CA ALA A 749 5.87 -1.43 22.96
C ALA A 749 4.85 -0.55 22.24
N GLY A 750 4.50 -0.92 21.01
CA GLY A 750 3.19 -0.63 20.45
C GLY A 750 2.21 -1.74 20.85
N MET A 751 1.12 -1.38 21.53
CA MET A 751 0.09 -2.31 21.97
C MET A 751 -1.19 -2.13 21.15
N LEU A 752 -1.79 -3.24 20.71
CA LEU A 752 -3.09 -3.29 20.06
C LEU A 752 -4.07 -4.06 20.93
N GLN A 753 -5.29 -3.56 21.04
CA GLN A 753 -6.42 -4.21 21.71
C GLN A 753 -7.47 -4.53 20.65
N ILE A 754 -7.56 -5.80 20.25
CA ILE A 754 -8.33 -6.24 19.09
C ILE A 754 -9.63 -6.91 19.54
N LEU A 755 -10.74 -6.44 18.97
CA LEU A 755 -12.08 -7.04 19.10
C LEU A 755 -12.37 -7.92 17.88
N TRP A 756 -12.92 -9.12 18.09
CA TRP A 756 -13.21 -10.08 17.02
C TRP A 756 -14.59 -10.73 17.15
N ASN A 757 -15.07 -11.27 16.03
CA ASN A 757 -16.33 -11.99 15.93
C ASN A 757 -16.15 -13.49 16.21
N LYS A 758 -16.64 -13.96 17.36
CA LYS A 758 -16.60 -15.37 17.76
C LYS A 758 -17.37 -16.31 16.81
N ALA A 759 -18.49 -15.86 16.23
CA ALA A 759 -19.29 -16.67 15.30
C ALA A 759 -18.57 -16.89 13.95
N GLN A 760 -17.82 -15.89 13.47
CA GLN A 760 -16.92 -16.07 12.33
C GLN A 760 -15.75 -17.01 12.66
N MET A 761 -15.13 -16.90 13.85
CA MET A 761 -14.10 -17.86 14.30
C MET A 761 -14.60 -19.31 14.30
N ASN A 762 -15.83 -19.56 14.78
CA ASN A 762 -16.47 -20.87 14.73
C ASN A 762 -16.67 -21.35 13.28
N SER A 763 -17.07 -20.46 12.37
CA SER A 763 -17.24 -20.77 10.94
C SER A 763 -15.90 -21.15 10.29
N PHE A 764 -14.82 -20.43 10.60
CA PHE A 764 -13.47 -20.74 10.13
C PHE A 764 -12.93 -22.08 10.65
N ALA A 765 -13.27 -22.44 11.89
CA ALA A 765 -12.93 -23.71 12.53
C ALA A 765 -13.67 -24.89 11.90
N LYS A 766 -14.97 -24.75 11.65
CA LYS A 766 -15.79 -25.73 10.92
C LYS A 766 -15.19 -26.05 9.55
N LEU A 767 -14.79 -25.01 8.81
CA LEU A 767 -14.11 -25.14 7.52
C LEU A 767 -12.67 -25.68 7.63
N ASN A 768 -12.09 -25.73 8.84
CA ASN A 768 -10.75 -26.26 9.12
C ASN A 768 -10.78 -27.70 9.68
N ARG A 769 -11.64 -28.56 9.15
CA ARG A 769 -11.83 -29.95 9.66
C ARG A 769 -12.20 -29.98 11.16
N ASN A 770 -12.96 -28.98 11.63
CA ASN A 770 -13.33 -28.75 13.03
C ASN A 770 -12.15 -28.51 13.99
N GLN A 771 -10.98 -28.09 13.50
CA GLN A 771 -9.89 -27.63 14.38
C GLN A 771 -10.19 -26.23 14.93
N PRO A 772 -10.02 -25.99 16.25
CA PRO A 772 -10.26 -24.68 16.85
C PRO A 772 -9.26 -23.63 16.31
N VAL A 773 -9.69 -22.37 16.27
CA VAL A 773 -8.79 -21.24 16.02
C VAL A 773 -8.12 -20.83 17.33
N THR A 774 -6.81 -20.57 17.31
CA THR A 774 -6.04 -20.19 18.49
C THR A 774 -5.42 -18.79 18.40
N VAL A 775 -5.02 -18.24 19.55
CA VAL A 775 -4.19 -17.02 19.63
C VAL A 775 -2.89 -17.17 18.83
N HIS A 776 -2.29 -18.35 18.82
CA HIS A 776 -1.03 -18.60 18.09
C HIS A 776 -1.22 -18.53 16.57
N ASP A 777 -2.34 -19.03 16.03
CA ASP A 777 -2.64 -18.94 14.60
C ASP A 777 -2.76 -17.49 14.13
N VAL A 778 -3.41 -16.66 14.95
CA VAL A 778 -3.55 -15.21 14.74
C VAL A 778 -2.18 -14.52 14.75
N LEU A 779 -1.38 -14.74 15.80
CA LEU A 779 -0.06 -14.11 15.93
C LEU A 779 0.89 -14.54 14.80
N LYS A 780 0.82 -15.81 14.36
CA LYS A 780 1.62 -16.34 13.26
C LYS A 780 1.38 -15.57 11.96
N ILE A 781 0.13 -15.22 11.65
CA ILE A 781 -0.21 -14.47 10.43
C ILE A 781 0.16 -12.99 10.61
N LEU A 782 -0.22 -12.35 11.71
CA LEU A 782 0.14 -10.95 11.97
C LEU A 782 1.65 -10.70 11.92
N ARG A 783 2.47 -11.67 12.38
CA ARG A 783 3.94 -11.61 12.29
C ARG A 783 4.48 -11.42 10.86
N LEU A 784 3.77 -11.94 9.85
CA LEU A 784 4.18 -11.82 8.44
C LEU A 784 4.09 -10.38 7.93
N HIS A 785 3.25 -9.55 8.55
CA HIS A 785 3.07 -8.15 8.17
C HIS A 785 4.05 -7.19 8.89
N ILE A 786 4.86 -7.68 9.85
CA ILE A 786 5.87 -6.86 10.55
C ILE A 786 7.15 -6.78 9.71
N SER A 787 7.40 -5.62 9.09
CA SER A 787 8.47 -5.44 8.10
C SER A 787 9.85 -5.13 8.71
N VAL A 788 9.88 -4.63 9.94
CA VAL A 788 11.11 -4.30 10.69
C VAL A 788 11.62 -5.53 11.45
N PRO A 789 12.82 -6.06 11.16
CA PRO A 789 13.37 -7.22 11.88
C PRO A 789 13.61 -6.96 13.36
N GLN A 790 13.98 -5.73 13.74
CA GLN A 790 14.20 -5.31 15.13
C GLN A 790 12.95 -5.37 16.00
N CYS A 791 11.75 -5.50 15.43
CA CYS A 791 10.47 -5.58 16.13
C CYS A 791 9.85 -6.96 15.95
N ASP A 792 9.40 -7.63 17.01
CA ASP A 792 8.66 -8.89 16.89
C ASP A 792 7.35 -8.86 17.71
N ILE A 793 6.47 -9.79 17.41
CA ILE A 793 5.08 -9.83 17.89
C ILE A 793 4.90 -10.85 19.01
N PHE A 794 4.18 -10.43 20.04
CA PHE A 794 3.75 -11.22 21.19
C PHE A 794 2.26 -10.97 21.44
N GLY A 795 1.56 -11.86 22.12
CA GLY A 795 0.15 -11.61 22.45
C GLY A 795 -0.53 -12.65 23.33
N TYR A 796 -1.68 -12.25 23.87
CA TYR A 796 -2.47 -13.02 24.83
C TYR A 796 -3.91 -12.49 24.89
N LEU A 797 -4.80 -13.18 25.62
CA LEU A 797 -6.14 -12.66 25.90
C LEU A 797 -6.16 -11.90 27.25
N SER A 798 -6.58 -10.63 27.23
CA SER A 798 -6.73 -9.79 28.43
C SER A 798 -7.76 -10.35 29.42
N VAL A 799 -7.73 -9.87 30.67
CA VAL A 799 -8.77 -10.19 31.67
C VAL A 799 -10.20 -9.92 31.15
N ASP A 800 -10.38 -8.86 30.35
CA ASP A 800 -11.63 -8.49 29.65
C ASP A 800 -11.88 -9.25 28.34
N SER A 801 -11.17 -10.35 28.11
CA SER A 801 -11.29 -11.21 26.91
C SER A 801 -11.11 -10.47 25.57
N GLU A 802 -10.29 -9.43 25.55
CA GLU A 802 -9.79 -8.79 24.33
C GLU A 802 -8.47 -9.41 23.90
N LEU A 803 -8.15 -9.40 22.60
CA LEU A 803 -6.88 -9.92 22.11
C LEU A 803 -5.85 -8.79 22.20
N ILE A 804 -4.87 -8.96 23.10
CA ILE A 804 -3.75 -8.03 23.25
C ILE A 804 -2.60 -8.51 22.38
N VAL A 805 -2.14 -7.63 21.51
CA VAL A 805 -0.95 -7.83 20.68
C VAL A 805 0.07 -6.76 21.06
N LEU A 806 1.29 -7.19 21.36
CA LEU A 806 2.42 -6.34 21.71
C LEU A 806 3.47 -6.46 20.61
N ILE A 807 3.83 -5.34 19.99
CA ILE A 807 4.93 -5.24 19.03
C ILE A 807 6.09 -4.56 19.76
N VAL A 808 7.12 -5.35 20.04
CA VAL A 808 8.19 -5.04 21.01
C VAL A 808 9.54 -5.10 20.29
N PRO A 809 10.48 -4.18 20.55
CA PRO A 809 11.85 -4.32 20.09
C PRO A 809 12.51 -5.57 20.71
N VAL A 810 13.23 -6.36 19.90
CA VAL A 810 13.91 -7.59 20.36
C VAL A 810 15.35 -7.39 20.80
N ASP A 811 15.95 -6.23 20.49
CA ASP A 811 17.32 -5.89 20.89
C ASP A 811 17.41 -5.63 22.41
N GLN A 812 18.55 -5.99 23.02
CA GLN A 812 18.73 -5.89 24.48
C GLN A 812 18.76 -4.44 25.00
N GLN A 813 19.19 -3.50 24.15
CA GLN A 813 19.23 -2.06 24.43
C GLN A 813 18.78 -1.32 23.16
N PRO A 814 17.46 -1.27 22.89
CA PRO A 814 16.95 -0.74 21.64
C PRO A 814 17.10 0.77 21.59
N THR A 815 17.44 1.29 20.41
CA THR A 815 17.59 2.72 20.20
C THR A 815 16.22 3.41 20.21
N PRO A 816 16.16 4.73 20.46
CA PRO A 816 14.93 5.50 20.29
C PRO A 816 14.25 5.27 18.92
N LEU A 817 15.04 5.20 17.84
CA LEU A 817 14.51 5.00 16.49
C LEU A 817 13.89 3.60 16.31
N GLN A 818 14.47 2.57 16.93
CA GLN A 818 13.90 1.21 16.92
C GLN A 818 12.58 1.13 17.70
N ILE A 819 12.47 1.79 18.87
CA ILE A 819 11.22 1.86 19.64
C ILE A 819 10.14 2.57 18.83
N GLU A 820 10.49 3.69 18.16
CA GLU A 820 9.56 4.40 17.28
C GLU A 820 9.14 3.55 16.07
N ALA A 821 10.07 2.81 15.45
CA ALA A 821 9.76 1.89 14.35
C ALA A 821 8.79 0.77 14.77
N CYS A 822 8.94 0.19 15.97
CA CYS A 822 8.01 -0.81 16.50
C CYS A 822 6.62 -0.21 16.81
N SER A 823 6.57 1.04 17.28
CA SER A 823 5.31 1.78 17.43
C SER A 823 4.63 2.04 16.08
N LYS A 824 5.38 2.38 15.02
CA LYS A 824 4.84 2.53 13.65
C LYS A 824 4.39 1.21 13.02
N GLU A 825 5.05 0.10 13.33
CA GLU A 825 4.57 -1.25 12.98
C GLU A 825 3.26 -1.61 13.69
N ALA A 826 2.97 -1.08 14.89
CA ALA A 826 1.67 -1.24 15.53
C ALA A 826 0.58 -0.37 14.88
N GLU A 827 0.85 0.91 14.63
CA GLU A 827 -0.07 1.81 13.89
C GLU A 827 -0.50 1.23 12.53
N LYS A 828 0.40 0.52 11.84
CA LYS A 828 0.07 -0.23 10.61
C LYS A 828 -1.10 -1.17 10.81
N ILE A 829 -0.93 -2.11 11.74
CA ILE A 829 -1.84 -3.21 11.93
C ILE A 829 -3.19 -2.67 12.43
N ASP A 830 -3.16 -1.63 13.28
CA ASP A 830 -4.35 -0.90 13.69
C ASP A 830 -5.12 -0.31 12.50
N SER A 831 -4.43 0.43 11.62
CA SER A 831 -5.01 1.06 10.44
C SER A 831 -5.57 0.04 9.45
N LEU A 832 -4.85 -1.06 9.19
CA LEU A 832 -5.30 -2.14 8.31
C LEU A 832 -6.52 -2.90 8.86
N ILE A 833 -6.62 -3.06 10.19
CA ILE A 833 -7.80 -3.65 10.84
C ILE A 833 -8.99 -2.68 10.76
N ASN A 834 -8.79 -1.42 11.16
CA ASN A 834 -9.86 -0.43 11.27
C ASN A 834 -10.41 0.02 9.90
N SER A 835 -9.59 0.02 8.85
CA SER A 835 -10.05 0.18 7.46
C SER A 835 -10.69 -1.09 6.86
N ALA A 836 -10.58 -2.23 7.56
CA ALA A 836 -10.88 -3.57 7.05
C ALA A 836 -10.25 -3.78 5.65
N SER A 837 -8.95 -3.52 5.55
CA SER A 837 -8.14 -3.69 4.34
C SER A 837 -8.10 -5.15 3.91
N PRO A 838 -8.15 -5.48 2.59
CA PRO A 838 -7.94 -6.84 2.10
C PRO A 838 -6.59 -7.44 2.54
N THR A 839 -5.57 -6.61 2.80
CA THR A 839 -4.23 -7.02 3.22
C THR A 839 -4.23 -7.84 4.52
N LEU A 840 -5.15 -7.56 5.45
CA LEU A 840 -5.38 -8.40 6.64
C LEU A 840 -6.74 -9.12 6.58
N GLY A 841 -7.79 -8.42 6.14
CA GLY A 841 -9.18 -8.87 6.12
C GLY A 841 -9.48 -10.00 5.12
N ALA A 842 -8.56 -10.33 4.20
CA ALA A 842 -8.67 -11.55 3.41
C ALA A 842 -8.08 -12.78 4.12
N HIS A 843 -7.18 -12.62 5.11
CA HIS A 843 -6.57 -13.76 5.80
C HIS A 843 -7.50 -14.38 6.84
N VAL A 844 -7.73 -15.69 6.75
CA VAL A 844 -8.41 -16.44 7.81
C VAL A 844 -7.37 -16.81 8.89
N PRO A 845 -7.58 -16.45 10.17
CA PRO A 845 -8.83 -16.00 10.80
C PRO A 845 -8.92 -14.48 11.07
N LEU A 846 -7.95 -13.67 10.61
CA LEU A 846 -7.92 -12.21 10.82
C LEU A 846 -9.15 -11.49 10.24
N ALA A 847 -9.79 -12.06 9.22
CA ALA A 847 -11.05 -11.62 8.63
C ALA A 847 -12.26 -11.58 9.61
N ALA A 848 -12.12 -12.12 10.83
CA ALA A 848 -13.09 -11.95 11.91
C ALA A 848 -12.78 -10.77 12.84
N PHE A 849 -11.73 -9.99 12.60
CA PHE A 849 -11.46 -8.77 13.36
C PHE A 849 -12.46 -7.66 13.02
N LEU A 850 -12.90 -6.94 14.05
CA LEU A 850 -13.97 -5.94 13.97
C LEU A 850 -13.48 -4.53 14.26
N HIS A 851 -12.44 -4.40 15.10
CA HIS A 851 -11.86 -3.13 15.53
C HIS A 851 -10.52 -3.37 16.24
N SER A 852 -9.61 -2.40 16.19
CA SER A 852 -8.37 -2.33 16.97
C SER A 852 -8.22 -0.99 17.70
N GLU A 853 -7.81 -1.00 18.97
CA GLU A 853 -7.33 0.20 19.69
C GLU A 853 -5.81 0.13 19.87
N VAL A 854 -5.07 1.06 19.28
CA VAL A 854 -3.62 1.21 19.48
C VAL A 854 -3.29 2.10 20.68
N LYS A 855 -2.30 1.68 21.48
CA LYS A 855 -1.64 2.45 22.55
C LYS A 855 -0.14 2.34 22.38
N LEU A 856 0.55 3.47 22.31
CA LEU A 856 1.95 3.54 21.91
C LEU A 856 2.84 4.06 23.04
N SER A 857 4.04 3.49 23.13
CA SER A 857 5.11 4.08 23.93
C SER A 857 5.68 5.30 23.20
N THR A 858 5.88 6.40 23.93
CA THR A 858 6.44 7.65 23.38
C THR A 858 7.86 7.88 23.88
N ILE A 859 8.60 8.76 23.23
CA ILE A 859 10.02 9.01 23.56
C ILE A 859 10.16 10.45 24.04
N SER A 860 10.66 10.61 25.27
CA SER A 860 10.92 11.90 25.88
C SER A 860 12.25 12.47 25.38
N SER A 861 12.21 13.64 24.73
CA SER A 861 13.40 14.34 24.19
C SER A 861 14.40 14.86 25.25
N ALA A 862 14.19 14.53 26.53
CA ALA A 862 15.02 14.94 27.66
C ALA A 862 16.31 14.08 27.78
N ALA A 863 17.05 13.95 26.68
CA ALA A 863 18.36 13.29 26.60
C ALA A 863 19.50 14.28 26.25
N LEU A 864 19.31 15.57 26.52
CA LEU A 864 20.44 16.48 26.73
C LEU A 864 21.12 16.07 28.03
N THR A 865 22.28 15.41 27.90
CA THR A 865 23.18 15.09 29.01
C THR A 865 23.39 16.34 29.87
N PRO A 866 23.22 16.29 31.21
CA PRO A 866 23.62 17.40 32.06
C PRO A 866 25.15 17.53 31.97
N LEU A 867 25.60 18.50 31.18
CA LEU A 867 26.99 18.94 31.16
C LEU A 867 27.43 19.20 32.60
N SER A 868 28.56 18.59 32.97
CA SER A 868 28.98 18.45 34.35
C SER A 868 29.12 19.80 35.07
N LEU A 869 28.15 20.13 35.93
CA LEU A 869 28.15 21.31 36.80
C LEU A 869 29.36 21.36 37.76
N SER A 870 30.13 20.28 37.86
CA SER A 870 31.39 20.18 38.61
C SER A 870 32.51 21.10 38.10
N LEU A 871 32.42 21.71 36.91
CA LEU A 871 33.41 22.69 36.43
C LEU A 871 33.14 24.13 36.88
N CYS A 872 31.91 24.48 37.30
CA CYS A 872 31.58 25.83 37.78
C CYS A 872 31.91 26.06 39.26
N VAL A 873 32.09 25.00 40.06
CA VAL A 873 32.36 25.11 41.51
C VAL A 873 33.84 25.36 41.82
N PHE A 874 34.75 24.90 40.95
CA PHE A 874 36.20 25.11 41.11
C PHE A 874 36.68 26.50 40.67
N SER A 875 35.94 27.19 39.80
CA SER A 875 36.27 28.58 39.40
C SER A 875 35.81 29.61 40.43
N SER A 876 34.72 29.37 41.18
CA SER A 876 34.28 30.25 42.27
C SER A 876 35.15 30.17 43.53
N SER A 877 35.81 29.03 43.78
CA SER A 877 36.62 28.82 44.98
C SER A 877 38.06 29.34 44.86
N LEU A 878 38.58 29.57 43.64
CA LEU A 878 39.90 30.15 43.41
C LEU A 878 39.93 31.69 43.40
N LEU A 879 38.76 32.33 43.24
CA LEU A 879 38.61 33.80 43.25
C LEU A 879 38.41 34.39 44.65
N LEU A 880 38.14 33.56 45.67
CA LEU A 880 37.95 33.98 47.07
C LEU A 880 39.22 33.83 47.94
N SER A 881 40.31 33.26 47.41
CA SER A 881 41.58 33.05 48.12
C SER A 881 42.68 34.07 47.79
N LEU A 882 42.36 35.17 47.10
CA LEU A 882 43.32 36.19 46.65
C LEU A 882 43.03 37.62 47.17
N THR A 883 42.14 37.77 48.14
CA THR A 883 41.77 39.07 48.74
C THR A 883 41.85 39.10 50.27
N SER A 884 42.77 38.32 50.86
CA SER A 884 43.17 38.44 52.27
C SER A 884 44.68 38.24 52.41
N GLY A 885 45.42 39.36 52.34
CA GLY A 885 46.88 39.34 52.30
C GLY A 885 47.53 40.73 52.24
N ASP A 886 47.03 41.67 53.05
CA ASP A 886 47.72 42.95 53.33
C ASP A 886 47.48 43.33 54.82
N LEU A 887 48.11 42.56 55.72
CA LEU A 887 48.58 42.97 57.04
C LEU A 887 49.61 41.96 57.57
#